data_AF-A0A4V2EYD9-F1
#
_entry.id   AF-A0A4V2EYD9-F1
#
_cell.length_a   1.000
_cell.length_b   1.000
_cell.length_c   1.000
_cell.angle_alpha   90.00
_cell.angle_beta   90.00
_cell.angle_gamma   90.00
#
_symmetry.space_group_name_H-M   'P 1'
#
loop_
_entity.id
_entity.type
_entity.pdbx_description
1 polymer ?
#
loop_
_entity_poly.entity_id
_entity_poly.type
_entity_poly.pdbx_seq_one_letter_code
_entity_poly.pdbx_strand_id
1 'polypeptide(L)'
;MKVRIGIDVGGTHTKAVAIDADTNEILSKGTVMTTHHHPRGVAQGVVDAFQRCLENGDVDPSDVIFIAHSTTQATNALLEGDTAVVGVVGIGKRGLEGWLSRRQTEIRDIDLGTGKSIEVRSAFMTSKELTADSARGVVDELRRQGSQVIVASKAFGVDDPTEEELVGAAAQACALPTTTASAITKLYGLKTRTRTAALNASILPTMLTTANSTEAAVRSAGISVPLMIMRGDGGVMRIDEMRHKPILTMLSGPAASVVGALMYLRASNGIYFEVGGTSTNIGVIKDARPTVDYSVIGGHRTYVNSLDVRVLGVAGGSMVRASTGAITDVGPRSAHIADLPYAAFTDPDLLQGATLYRFQPRPGDPDDYLGVRLANGDCVTITTTCAANAAGVLSPGDFSTGSQKSARAAVGLLAAELGLTIEQTAKQILDRACAKITPVVDELIAKYKLEREQVVLVGAGGGAGTLLRHTGETTGLPYQIPDNADVISSIGVALAMVREMVQRTMPNPTAAEIVELKKEAASLALKAGAVEDTIELFLEIDDQTQTVTCIAVGSTEVRTTDLTRQATFDEARQMAAQSIGLSAAEVSLHADTGHYWVFGAQKEGRRPLRVVDRQAFIKVQRSNASCVLADTQDADAALRRAWSESGNYSMQIALQPDAFVLRGAKLVDYSGLPDVSQVADLMASEFADPSDEPFVILTARNEL
;
A
#
# COMPACT_ATOMS: atom_id res chain seq x y z
N MET A 1 -27.88 13.43 -1.67
CA MET A 1 -26.88 12.95 -0.68
C MET A 1 -25.50 13.02 -1.35
N LYS A 2 -24.38 12.91 -0.64
CA LYS A 2 -23.06 12.87 -1.29
C LYS A 2 -22.46 11.49 -1.08
N VAL A 3 -22.23 10.74 -2.15
CA VAL A 3 -21.80 9.34 -2.06
C VAL A 3 -20.45 9.13 -2.74
N ARG A 4 -19.59 8.40 -2.04
CA ARG A 4 -18.29 7.93 -2.52
C ARG A 4 -18.37 6.42 -2.74
N ILE A 5 -17.91 5.93 -3.89
CA ILE A 5 -17.96 4.52 -4.21
C ILE A 5 -16.56 3.99 -4.49
N GLY A 6 -16.18 2.94 -3.76
CA GLY A 6 -14.92 2.24 -3.94
C GLY A 6 -15.15 0.81 -4.39
N ILE A 7 -14.42 0.39 -5.42
CA ILE A 7 -14.55 -0.94 -6.02
C ILE A 7 -13.21 -1.65 -6.00
N ASP A 8 -13.14 -2.80 -5.35
CA ASP A 8 -11.95 -3.65 -5.36
C ASP A 8 -12.16 -4.87 -6.23
N VAL A 9 -11.28 -5.03 -7.23
CA VAL A 9 -11.27 -6.16 -8.16
C VAL A 9 -10.26 -7.19 -7.64
N GLY A 10 -10.73 -8.09 -6.78
CA GLY A 10 -9.97 -9.22 -6.26
C GLY A 10 -9.93 -10.41 -7.22
N GLY A 11 -9.13 -11.43 -6.87
CA GLY A 11 -8.99 -12.65 -7.68
C GLY A 11 -10.26 -13.50 -7.75
N THR A 12 -11.06 -13.56 -6.68
CA THR A 12 -12.29 -14.38 -6.62
C THR A 12 -13.56 -13.54 -6.70
N HIS A 13 -13.59 -12.43 -5.96
CA HIS A 13 -14.76 -11.55 -5.87
C HIS A 13 -14.38 -10.12 -6.24
N THR A 14 -15.31 -9.43 -6.89
CA THR A 14 -15.28 -7.98 -7.06
C THR A 14 -16.27 -7.37 -6.08
N LYS A 15 -15.81 -6.43 -5.26
CA LYS A 15 -16.57 -5.86 -4.15
C LYS A 15 -16.64 -4.34 -4.27
N ALA A 16 -17.84 -3.79 -4.19
CA ALA A 16 -18.13 -2.38 -4.16
C ALA A 16 -18.70 -1.98 -2.80
N VAL A 17 -18.34 -0.78 -2.33
CA VAL A 17 -18.88 -0.17 -1.12
C VAL A 17 -19.28 1.27 -1.43
N ALA A 18 -20.48 1.66 -1.02
CA ALA A 18 -20.94 3.04 -1.05
C ALA A 18 -20.82 3.64 0.36
N ILE A 19 -20.25 4.83 0.44
CA ILE A 19 -19.97 5.55 1.69
C ILE A 19 -20.57 6.95 1.60
N ASP A 20 -21.23 7.38 2.66
CA ASP A 20 -21.64 8.78 2.81
C ASP A 20 -20.41 9.68 2.98
N ALA A 21 -20.27 10.69 2.13
CA ALA A 21 -19.09 11.53 2.08
C ALA A 21 -18.90 12.41 3.33
N ASP A 22 -19.99 12.69 4.08
CA ASP A 22 -19.98 13.57 5.23
C ASP A 22 -19.75 12.77 6.52
N THR A 23 -20.37 11.59 6.66
CA THR A 23 -20.27 10.76 7.88
C THR A 23 -19.21 9.65 7.82
N ASN A 24 -18.76 9.28 6.62
CA ASN A 24 -17.97 8.06 6.34
C ASN A 24 -18.67 6.75 6.71
N GLU A 25 -20.00 6.76 6.91
CA GLU A 25 -20.76 5.55 7.16
C GLU A 25 -20.99 4.75 5.87
N ILE A 26 -20.94 3.42 5.98
CA ILE A 26 -21.23 2.53 4.86
C ILE A 26 -22.73 2.49 4.63
N LEU A 27 -23.15 2.87 3.43
CA LEU A 27 -24.55 2.87 3.00
C LEU A 27 -24.97 1.50 2.48
N SER A 28 -24.13 0.90 1.65
CA SER A 28 -24.42 -0.38 1.01
C SER A 28 -23.15 -1.06 0.51
N LYS A 29 -23.30 -2.34 0.17
CA LYS A 29 -22.24 -3.18 -0.40
C LYS A 29 -22.77 -3.92 -1.62
N GLY A 30 -21.93 -4.09 -2.63
CA GLY A 30 -22.21 -4.91 -3.80
C GLY A 30 -21.10 -5.92 -4.03
N THR A 31 -21.40 -7.21 -3.99
CA THR A 31 -20.41 -8.28 -4.23
C THR A 31 -20.86 -9.15 -5.40
N VAL A 32 -19.93 -9.43 -6.31
CA VAL A 32 -20.09 -10.35 -7.44
C VAL A 32 -18.84 -11.22 -7.63
N MET A 33 -18.95 -12.27 -8.43
CA MET A 33 -17.79 -13.05 -8.85
C MET A 33 -16.94 -12.25 -9.83
N THR A 34 -15.61 -12.34 -9.72
CA THR A 34 -14.72 -11.66 -10.67
C THR A 34 -14.80 -12.28 -12.07
N THR A 35 -14.93 -11.44 -13.09
CA THR A 35 -15.25 -11.86 -14.46
C THR A 35 -14.02 -12.01 -15.37
N HIS A 36 -12.99 -12.76 -14.92
CA HIS A 36 -11.71 -12.92 -15.66
C HIS A 36 -11.88 -13.37 -17.12
N HIS A 37 -12.86 -14.22 -17.39
CA HIS A 37 -13.07 -14.83 -18.72
C HIS A 37 -14.21 -14.18 -19.53
N HIS A 38 -14.78 -13.07 -19.05
CA HIS A 38 -15.84 -12.39 -19.77
C HIS A 38 -15.27 -11.64 -20.99
N PRO A 39 -16.02 -11.45 -22.10
CA PRO A 39 -15.53 -10.69 -23.27
C PRO A 39 -15.12 -9.24 -22.96
N ARG A 40 -15.72 -8.64 -21.92
CA ARG A 40 -15.34 -7.32 -21.37
C ARG A 40 -14.29 -7.40 -20.24
N GLY A 41 -13.72 -8.58 -20.00
CA GLY A 41 -12.82 -8.86 -18.89
C GLY A 41 -13.42 -8.51 -17.52
N VAL A 42 -12.55 -8.05 -16.62
CA VAL A 42 -12.93 -7.62 -15.26
C VAL A 42 -13.86 -6.39 -15.22
N ALA A 43 -13.95 -5.62 -16.31
CA ALA A 43 -14.81 -4.44 -16.37
C ALA A 43 -16.30 -4.79 -16.18
N GLN A 44 -16.73 -5.99 -16.57
CA GLN A 44 -18.10 -6.46 -16.32
C GLN A 44 -18.36 -6.59 -14.82
N GLY A 45 -17.50 -7.29 -14.08
CA GLY A 45 -17.64 -7.46 -12.64
C GLY A 45 -17.60 -6.14 -11.86
N VAL A 46 -16.81 -5.16 -12.32
CA VAL A 46 -16.82 -3.79 -11.76
C VAL A 46 -18.21 -3.16 -11.87
N VAL A 47 -18.84 -3.25 -13.04
CA VAL A 47 -20.18 -2.69 -13.28
C VAL A 47 -21.25 -3.41 -12.48
N ASP A 48 -21.21 -4.75 -12.46
CA ASP A 48 -22.21 -5.54 -11.76
C ASP A 48 -22.13 -5.31 -10.23
N ALA A 49 -20.91 -5.22 -9.69
CA ALA A 49 -20.70 -4.87 -8.28
C ALA A 49 -21.22 -3.46 -7.98
N PHE A 50 -20.92 -2.51 -8.87
CA PHE A 50 -21.37 -1.13 -8.76
C PHE A 50 -22.89 -1.00 -8.76
N GLN A 51 -23.57 -1.57 -9.76
CA GLN A 51 -25.02 -1.53 -9.89
C GLN A 51 -25.70 -2.16 -8.69
N ARG A 52 -25.23 -3.34 -8.26
CA ARG A 52 -25.72 -3.99 -7.04
C ARG A 52 -25.52 -3.13 -5.79
N CYS A 53 -24.42 -2.38 -5.72
CA CYS A 53 -24.16 -1.45 -4.62
C CYS A 53 -25.19 -0.31 -4.59
N LEU A 54 -25.47 0.31 -5.74
CA LEU A 54 -26.49 1.36 -5.87
C LEU A 54 -27.88 0.84 -5.53
N GLU A 55 -28.28 -0.31 -6.09
CA GLU A 55 -29.58 -0.95 -5.85
C GLU A 55 -29.79 -1.30 -4.37
N ASN A 56 -28.78 -1.89 -3.73
CA ASN A 56 -28.87 -2.26 -2.31
C ASN A 56 -28.96 -1.06 -1.38
N GLY A 57 -28.44 0.10 -1.79
CA GLY A 57 -28.40 1.33 -0.99
C GLY A 57 -29.48 2.34 -1.35
N ASP A 58 -30.31 2.08 -2.36
CA ASP A 58 -31.24 3.05 -2.95
C ASP A 58 -30.55 4.39 -3.30
N VAL A 59 -29.32 4.30 -3.84
CA VAL A 59 -28.48 5.47 -4.16
C VAL A 59 -28.73 5.91 -5.60
N ASP A 60 -29.10 7.17 -5.78
CA ASP A 60 -29.21 7.78 -7.10
C ASP A 60 -27.80 7.96 -7.73
N PRO A 61 -27.56 7.55 -8.98
CA PRO A 61 -26.30 7.77 -9.67
C PRO A 61 -25.80 9.23 -9.67
N SER A 62 -26.71 10.21 -9.60
CA SER A 62 -26.39 11.64 -9.54
C SER A 62 -25.86 12.12 -8.19
N ASP A 63 -26.05 11.35 -7.12
CA ASP A 63 -25.48 11.62 -5.79
C ASP A 63 -24.02 11.14 -5.67
N VAL A 64 -23.52 10.37 -6.65
CA VAL A 64 -22.15 9.85 -6.66
C VAL A 64 -21.17 10.97 -7.05
N ILE A 65 -20.38 11.41 -6.08
CA ILE A 65 -19.38 12.48 -6.25
C ILE A 65 -17.96 11.94 -6.47
N PHE A 66 -17.69 10.71 -6.03
CA PHE A 66 -16.42 10.03 -6.21
C PHE A 66 -16.63 8.57 -6.58
N ILE A 67 -15.89 8.10 -7.58
CA ILE A 67 -15.80 6.68 -7.91
C ILE A 67 -14.34 6.30 -8.16
N ALA A 68 -13.85 5.30 -7.44
CA ALA A 68 -12.53 4.76 -7.64
C ALA A 68 -12.56 3.22 -7.72
N HIS A 69 -11.56 2.66 -8.39
CA HIS A 69 -11.35 1.22 -8.35
C HIS A 69 -9.88 0.82 -8.19
N SER A 70 -9.63 -0.26 -7.47
CA SER A 70 -8.34 -0.97 -7.44
C SER A 70 -8.37 -2.15 -8.42
N THR A 71 -7.18 -2.57 -8.85
CA THR A 71 -7.06 -3.70 -9.79
C THR A 71 -5.76 -4.46 -9.62
N THR A 72 -5.83 -5.78 -9.76
CA THR A 72 -4.68 -6.69 -9.71
C THR A 72 -4.05 -6.93 -11.08
N GLN A 73 -4.59 -6.31 -12.14
CA GLN A 73 -4.22 -6.60 -13.54
C GLN A 73 -2.74 -6.32 -13.84
N ALA A 74 -2.16 -5.22 -13.33
CA ALA A 74 -0.75 -4.92 -13.54
C ALA A 74 0.17 -5.96 -12.88
N THR A 75 -0.15 -6.37 -11.65
CA THR A 75 0.60 -7.41 -10.93
C THR A 75 0.47 -8.76 -11.65
N ASN A 76 -0.73 -9.13 -12.11
CA ASN A 76 -0.95 -10.40 -12.81
C ASN A 76 -0.25 -10.43 -14.18
N ALA A 77 -0.29 -9.33 -14.95
CA ALA A 77 0.40 -9.24 -16.23
C ALA A 77 1.90 -9.51 -16.08
N LEU A 78 2.54 -8.96 -15.04
CA LEU A 78 3.95 -9.21 -14.74
C LEU A 78 4.20 -10.63 -14.20
N LEU A 79 3.30 -11.21 -13.42
CA LEU A 79 3.48 -12.57 -12.90
C LEU A 79 3.30 -13.64 -14.00
N GLU A 80 2.29 -13.47 -14.85
CA GLU A 80 1.93 -14.39 -15.93
C GLU A 80 2.80 -14.21 -17.18
N GLY A 81 3.48 -13.06 -17.29
CA GLY A 81 4.29 -12.70 -18.45
C GLY A 81 3.46 -12.20 -19.63
N ASP A 82 2.21 -11.76 -19.40
CA ASP A 82 1.37 -11.08 -20.40
C ASP A 82 1.88 -9.65 -20.61
N THR A 83 3.02 -9.56 -21.28
CA THR A 83 3.80 -8.32 -21.44
C THR A 83 4.15 -8.12 -22.91
N ALA A 84 4.15 -6.86 -23.31
CA ALA A 84 4.53 -6.45 -24.65
C ALA A 84 6.05 -6.51 -24.84
N VAL A 85 6.49 -6.85 -26.06
CA VAL A 85 7.90 -6.77 -26.44
C VAL A 85 8.33 -5.29 -26.45
N VAL A 86 9.35 -4.94 -25.66
CA VAL A 86 9.77 -3.55 -25.45
C VAL A 86 10.92 -3.19 -26.39
N GLY A 87 10.78 -2.09 -27.13
CA GLY A 87 11.87 -1.47 -27.90
C GLY A 87 12.48 -0.30 -27.14
N VAL A 88 13.72 -0.42 -26.68
CA VAL A 88 14.45 0.64 -25.96
C VAL A 88 15.32 1.44 -26.93
N VAL A 89 15.11 2.75 -26.99
CA VAL A 89 15.99 3.72 -27.64
C VAL A 89 16.83 4.39 -26.55
N GLY A 90 18.08 3.93 -26.43
CA GLY A 90 19.09 4.57 -25.58
C GLY A 90 19.69 5.80 -26.25
N ILE A 91 19.83 6.90 -25.49
CA ILE A 91 20.32 8.18 -26.01
C ILE A 91 21.52 8.66 -25.18
N GLY A 92 22.59 9.10 -25.85
CA GLY A 92 23.76 9.66 -25.17
C GLY A 92 24.68 10.45 -26.09
N LYS A 93 25.83 10.86 -25.57
CA LYS A 93 26.86 11.56 -26.35
C LYS A 93 27.75 10.58 -27.14
N ARG A 94 28.71 11.10 -27.89
CA ARG A 94 29.79 10.29 -28.51
C ARG A 94 30.92 10.02 -27.51
N GLY A 95 31.79 9.07 -27.82
CA GLY A 95 32.98 8.77 -27.00
C GLY A 95 32.69 7.84 -25.82
N LEU A 96 33.53 7.93 -24.77
CA LEU A 96 33.47 7.02 -23.62
C LEU A 96 32.13 7.12 -22.86
N GLU A 97 31.60 8.33 -22.70
CA GLU A 97 30.27 8.58 -22.11
C GLU A 97 29.18 7.85 -22.90
N GLY A 98 29.20 7.97 -24.23
CA GLY A 98 28.27 7.27 -25.13
C GLY A 98 28.36 5.74 -25.04
N TRP A 99 29.57 5.20 -24.93
CA TRP A 99 29.77 3.76 -24.75
C TRP A 99 29.17 3.27 -23.42
N LEU A 100 29.34 4.03 -22.33
CA LEU A 100 28.73 3.74 -21.04
C LEU A 100 27.20 3.85 -21.10
N SER A 101 26.66 4.92 -21.71
CA SER A 101 25.22 5.11 -21.88
C SER A 101 24.60 3.97 -22.68
N ARG A 102 25.24 3.56 -23.79
CA ARG A 102 24.81 2.41 -24.59
C ARG A 102 24.74 1.14 -23.75
N ARG A 103 25.80 0.82 -23.00
CA ARG A 103 25.82 -0.37 -22.14
C ARG A 103 24.78 -0.34 -21.00
N GLN A 104 24.44 0.85 -20.50
CA GLN A 104 23.45 1.01 -19.44
C GLN A 104 22.00 1.00 -19.94
N THR A 105 21.77 1.35 -21.21
CA THR A 105 20.46 1.37 -21.87
C THR A 105 20.16 0.08 -22.63
N GLU A 106 21.18 -0.63 -23.09
CA GLU A 106 21.11 -1.98 -23.64
C GLU A 106 20.86 -3.00 -22.51
N ILE A 107 19.63 -3.01 -22.01
CA ILE A 107 19.19 -3.96 -21.01
C ILE A 107 18.85 -5.29 -21.69
N ARG A 108 19.20 -6.39 -21.02
CA ARG A 108 18.75 -7.74 -21.41
C ARG A 108 17.26 -7.88 -21.09
N ASP A 109 16.67 -8.96 -21.60
CA ASP A 109 15.35 -9.42 -21.18
C ASP A 109 15.24 -9.41 -19.65
N ILE A 110 14.11 -8.92 -19.17
CA ILE A 110 13.87 -8.67 -17.75
C ILE A 110 13.22 -9.93 -17.20
N ASP A 111 13.92 -10.64 -16.32
CA ASP A 111 13.36 -11.78 -15.62
C ASP A 111 12.31 -11.29 -14.61
N LEU A 112 11.13 -11.89 -14.63
CA LEU A 112 10.03 -11.56 -13.73
C LEU A 112 10.06 -12.39 -12.44
N GLY A 113 11.00 -13.31 -12.31
CA GLY A 113 11.17 -14.21 -11.16
C GLY A 113 10.16 -15.36 -11.13
N THR A 114 9.31 -15.46 -12.16
CA THR A 114 8.26 -16.50 -12.32
C THR A 114 8.63 -17.53 -13.40
N GLY A 115 9.85 -17.47 -13.92
CA GLY A 115 10.26 -18.24 -15.11
C GLY A 115 9.77 -17.64 -16.43
N LYS A 116 9.21 -16.43 -16.38
CA LYS A 116 8.82 -15.60 -17.53
C LYS A 116 9.73 -14.37 -17.61
N SER A 117 9.83 -13.78 -18.79
CA SER A 117 10.65 -12.59 -19.01
C SER A 117 10.00 -11.62 -19.98
N ILE A 118 10.24 -10.33 -19.77
CA ILE A 118 9.92 -9.28 -20.75
C ILE A 118 11.01 -9.30 -21.80
N GLU A 119 10.61 -9.52 -23.06
CA GLU A 119 11.53 -9.43 -24.19
C GLU A 119 11.88 -7.97 -24.49
N VAL A 120 13.18 -7.70 -24.63
CA VAL A 120 13.70 -6.37 -24.92
C VAL A 120 14.48 -6.37 -26.25
N ARG A 121 14.24 -5.35 -27.06
CA ARG A 121 15.05 -4.97 -28.22
C ARG A 121 15.65 -3.60 -27.94
N SER A 122 16.90 -3.38 -28.33
CA SER A 122 17.60 -2.13 -28.01
C SER A 122 18.21 -1.51 -29.26
N ALA A 123 18.07 -0.21 -29.38
CA ALA A 123 18.78 0.64 -30.33
C ALA A 123 19.46 1.79 -29.56
N PHE A 124 20.52 2.36 -30.13
CA PHE A 124 21.23 3.47 -29.52
C PHE A 124 21.44 4.60 -30.52
N MET A 125 21.13 5.82 -30.10
CA MET A 125 21.28 7.04 -30.90
C MET A 125 22.13 8.06 -30.15
N THR A 126 22.96 8.81 -30.89
CA THR A 126 23.64 9.95 -30.29
C THR A 126 22.74 11.18 -30.32
N SER A 127 22.77 12.04 -29.30
CA SER A 127 21.95 13.27 -29.26
C SER A 127 22.10 14.15 -30.52
N LYS A 128 23.30 14.18 -31.13
CA LYS A 128 23.54 14.96 -32.36
C LYS A 128 22.89 14.37 -33.62
N GLU A 129 22.63 13.07 -33.63
CA GLU A 129 22.01 12.36 -34.76
C GLU A 129 20.48 12.33 -34.63
N LEU A 130 19.94 12.70 -33.48
CA LEU A 130 18.52 12.62 -33.22
C LEU A 130 17.78 13.81 -33.83
N THR A 131 16.90 13.50 -34.77
CA THR A 131 15.99 14.41 -35.48
C THR A 131 14.64 13.70 -35.58
N ALA A 132 13.58 14.41 -35.98
CA ALA A 132 12.27 13.78 -36.15
C ALA A 132 12.30 12.60 -37.16
N ASP A 133 13.09 12.71 -38.24
CA ASP A 133 13.22 11.65 -39.24
C ASP A 133 14.02 10.45 -38.74
N SER A 134 15.17 10.68 -38.10
CA SER A 134 15.98 9.59 -37.54
C SER A 134 15.29 8.91 -36.37
N ALA A 135 14.52 9.64 -35.55
CA ALA A 135 13.67 9.09 -34.50
C ALA A 135 12.59 8.16 -35.08
N ARG A 136 11.91 8.56 -36.17
CA ARG A 136 10.98 7.66 -36.90
C ARG A 136 11.69 6.42 -37.44
N GLY A 137 12.86 6.60 -38.06
CA GLY A 137 13.63 5.50 -38.63
C GLY A 137 14.02 4.43 -37.60
N VAL A 138 14.47 4.84 -36.40
CA VAL A 138 14.82 3.89 -35.33
C VAL A 138 13.59 3.23 -34.70
N VAL A 139 12.48 3.95 -34.56
CA VAL A 139 11.20 3.39 -34.09
C VAL A 139 10.68 2.33 -35.06
N ASP A 140 10.68 2.60 -36.37
CA ASP A 140 10.25 1.65 -37.39
C ASP A 140 11.15 0.42 -37.45
N GLU A 141 12.44 0.57 -37.19
CA GLU A 141 13.37 -0.55 -37.09
C GLU A 141 13.03 -1.45 -35.90
N LEU A 142 12.83 -0.89 -34.70
CA LEU A 142 12.44 -1.66 -33.52
C LEU A 142 11.07 -2.34 -33.73
N ARG A 143 10.11 -1.65 -34.37
CA ARG A 143 8.83 -2.22 -34.75
C ARG A 143 8.98 -3.45 -35.65
N ARG A 144 9.85 -3.38 -36.66
CA ARG A 144 10.16 -4.54 -37.54
C ARG A 144 10.81 -5.71 -36.79
N GLN A 145 11.52 -5.42 -35.70
CA GLN A 145 12.10 -6.42 -34.79
C GLN A 145 11.08 -6.99 -33.79
N GLY A 146 9.80 -6.60 -33.89
CA GLY A 146 8.71 -7.11 -33.09
C GLY A 146 8.35 -6.28 -31.87
N SER A 147 8.98 -5.11 -31.65
CA SER A 147 8.61 -4.23 -30.54
C SER A 147 7.18 -3.72 -30.69
N GLN A 148 6.40 -3.87 -29.63
CA GLN A 148 4.99 -3.44 -29.55
C GLN A 148 4.84 -2.13 -28.78
N VAL A 149 5.86 -1.73 -28.03
CA VAL A 149 5.93 -0.49 -27.24
C VAL A 149 7.35 0.06 -27.28
N ILE A 150 7.50 1.39 -27.24
CA ILE A 150 8.81 2.06 -27.27
C ILE A 150 9.15 2.70 -25.92
N VAL A 151 10.42 2.62 -25.53
CA VAL A 151 10.99 3.33 -24.39
C VAL A 151 12.09 4.25 -24.86
N ALA A 152 12.06 5.51 -24.46
CA ALA A 152 13.16 6.44 -24.69
C ALA A 152 13.89 6.73 -23.38
N SER A 153 15.22 6.58 -23.37
CA SER A 153 16.04 6.78 -22.16
C SER A 153 17.36 7.45 -22.48
N LYS A 154 17.49 8.71 -22.05
CA LYS A 154 18.67 9.56 -22.25
C LYS A 154 19.52 9.62 -20.98
N ALA A 155 20.83 9.54 -21.15
CA ALA A 155 21.78 9.90 -20.10
C ALA A 155 21.59 11.38 -19.71
N PHE A 156 21.37 11.65 -18.42
CA PHE A 156 20.97 12.98 -17.93
C PHE A 156 19.62 13.48 -18.49
N GLY A 157 18.75 12.56 -18.94
CA GLY A 157 17.40 12.90 -19.41
C GLY A 157 16.47 13.46 -18.32
N VAL A 158 16.84 13.33 -17.04
CA VAL A 158 16.12 13.95 -15.93
C VAL A 158 16.30 15.48 -15.91
N ASP A 159 17.45 15.95 -16.40
CA ASP A 159 17.81 17.38 -16.49
C ASP A 159 17.25 18.00 -17.78
N ASP A 160 17.25 17.23 -18.88
CA ASP A 160 16.75 17.66 -20.18
C ASP A 160 16.09 16.48 -20.94
N PRO A 161 14.75 16.41 -20.96
CA PRO A 161 13.99 15.31 -21.56
C PRO A 161 13.77 15.45 -23.06
N THR A 162 14.24 16.53 -23.70
CA THR A 162 13.89 16.91 -25.08
C THR A 162 14.02 15.75 -26.09
N GLU A 163 15.14 15.04 -26.08
CA GLU A 163 15.35 13.90 -26.99
C GLU A 163 14.51 12.67 -26.63
N GLU A 164 14.19 12.45 -25.35
CA GLU A 164 13.26 11.39 -24.97
C GLU A 164 11.86 11.68 -25.52
N GLU A 165 11.42 12.94 -25.41
CA GLU A 165 10.13 13.42 -25.96
C GLU A 165 10.08 13.32 -27.49
N LEU A 166 11.19 13.62 -28.18
CA LEU A 166 11.27 13.49 -29.64
C LEU A 166 11.07 12.04 -30.11
N VAL A 167 11.67 11.07 -29.42
CA VAL A 167 11.43 9.64 -29.69
C VAL A 167 9.99 9.26 -29.34
N GLY A 168 9.45 9.78 -28.23
CA GLY A 168 8.06 9.56 -27.83
C GLY A 168 7.07 10.02 -28.91
N ALA A 169 7.26 11.22 -29.45
CA ALA A 169 6.44 11.76 -30.54
C ALA A 169 6.54 10.91 -31.81
N ALA A 170 7.73 10.40 -32.15
CA ALA A 170 7.91 9.51 -33.29
C ALA A 170 7.18 8.16 -33.10
N ALA A 171 7.23 7.58 -31.91
CA ALA A 171 6.50 6.35 -31.57
C ALA A 171 4.98 6.54 -31.69
N GLN A 172 4.45 7.64 -31.16
CA GLN A 172 3.03 7.99 -31.28
C GLN A 172 2.59 8.16 -32.74
N ALA A 173 3.42 8.80 -33.58
CA ALA A 173 3.14 8.93 -35.02
C ALA A 173 3.10 7.57 -35.75
N CYS A 174 3.82 6.56 -35.25
CA CYS A 174 3.77 5.19 -35.74
C CYS A 174 2.68 4.33 -35.07
N ALA A 175 1.78 4.94 -34.27
CA ALA A 175 0.73 4.28 -33.49
C ALA A 175 1.26 3.22 -32.51
N LEU A 176 2.48 3.41 -32.00
CA LEU A 176 3.04 2.60 -30.94
C LEU A 176 2.91 3.33 -29.59
N PRO A 177 2.46 2.64 -28.52
CA PRO A 177 2.57 3.17 -27.17
C PRO A 177 4.02 3.49 -26.83
N THR A 178 4.22 4.49 -25.95
CA THR A 178 5.57 4.95 -25.61
C THR A 178 5.69 5.31 -24.13
N THR A 179 6.90 5.18 -23.58
CA THR A 179 7.26 5.66 -22.24
C THR A 179 8.61 6.37 -22.30
N THR A 180 8.66 7.61 -21.82
CA THR A 180 9.93 8.33 -21.60
C THR A 180 10.43 8.09 -20.18
N ALA A 181 11.71 7.74 -20.02
CA ALA A 181 12.25 7.38 -18.72
C ALA A 181 12.23 8.53 -17.70
N SER A 182 12.32 9.79 -18.17
CA SER A 182 12.27 11.01 -17.37
C SER A 182 10.86 11.41 -16.90
N ALA A 183 9.82 10.88 -17.55
CA ALA A 183 8.43 11.05 -17.11
C ALA A 183 8.07 10.07 -15.98
N ILE A 184 8.74 8.92 -15.90
CA ILE A 184 8.51 7.93 -14.83
C ILE A 184 9.18 8.34 -13.52
N THR A 185 10.42 8.85 -13.59
CA THR A 185 11.17 9.28 -12.40
C THR A 185 12.20 10.36 -12.75
N LYS A 186 12.44 11.25 -11.79
CA LYS A 186 13.47 12.31 -11.85
C LYS A 186 14.78 11.93 -11.14
N LEU A 187 14.89 10.71 -10.62
CA LEU A 187 16.11 10.23 -9.95
C LEU A 187 17.18 9.82 -10.96
N TYR A 188 18.45 10.02 -10.60
CA TYR A 188 19.58 9.53 -11.39
C TYR A 188 19.66 8.00 -11.41
N GLY A 189 20.49 7.44 -12.30
CA GLY A 189 20.70 5.99 -12.43
C GLY A 189 20.11 5.44 -13.72
N LEU A 190 20.80 5.70 -14.85
CA LEU A 190 20.33 5.40 -16.20
C LEU A 190 19.85 3.96 -16.40
N LYS A 191 20.57 2.96 -15.87
CA LYS A 191 20.18 1.55 -15.99
C LYS A 191 18.85 1.25 -15.26
N THR A 192 18.70 1.73 -14.03
CA THR A 192 17.49 1.52 -13.21
C THR A 192 16.31 2.29 -13.80
N ARG A 193 16.52 3.53 -14.26
CA ARG A 193 15.52 4.31 -15.01
C ARG A 193 15.03 3.59 -16.26
N THR A 194 15.96 3.14 -17.11
CA THR A 194 15.63 2.44 -18.35
C THR A 194 14.83 1.17 -18.06
N ARG A 195 15.24 0.39 -17.06
CA ARG A 195 14.51 -0.82 -16.64
C ARG A 195 13.12 -0.50 -16.10
N THR A 196 12.99 0.54 -15.28
CA THR A 196 11.70 0.97 -14.72
C THR A 196 10.74 1.41 -15.83
N ALA A 197 11.25 2.17 -16.80
CA ALA A 197 10.50 2.58 -17.98
C ALA A 197 10.08 1.38 -18.85
N ALA A 198 10.96 0.39 -19.02
CA ALA A 198 10.66 -0.85 -19.74
C ALA A 198 9.58 -1.69 -19.05
N LEU A 199 9.64 -1.83 -17.72
CA LEU A 199 8.59 -2.50 -16.94
C LEU A 199 7.24 -1.80 -17.12
N ASN A 200 7.19 -0.48 -16.99
CA ASN A 200 5.99 0.31 -17.22
C ASN A 200 5.43 0.15 -18.64
N ALA A 201 6.30 0.27 -19.65
CA ALA A 201 5.95 0.13 -21.05
C ALA A 201 5.40 -1.27 -21.37
N SER A 202 5.98 -2.32 -20.78
CA SER A 202 5.63 -3.71 -21.08
C SER A 202 4.17 -4.05 -20.78
N ILE A 203 3.57 -3.47 -19.74
CA ILE A 203 2.16 -3.71 -19.36
C ILE A 203 1.20 -2.69 -19.96
N LEU A 204 1.71 -1.68 -20.64
CA LEU A 204 0.91 -0.54 -21.09
C LEU A 204 -0.24 -0.96 -22.04
N PRO A 205 -0.05 -1.82 -23.06
CA PRO A 205 -1.15 -2.19 -23.97
C PRO A 205 -2.30 -2.93 -23.28
N THR A 206 -1.99 -3.90 -22.42
CA THR A 206 -2.99 -4.67 -21.65
C THR A 206 -3.76 -3.75 -20.71
N MET A 207 -3.05 -2.88 -19.98
CA MET A 207 -3.67 -1.96 -19.03
C MET A 207 -4.59 -0.94 -19.71
N LEU A 208 -4.18 -0.39 -20.86
CA LEU A 208 -5.02 0.54 -21.64
C LEU A 208 -6.35 -0.08 -22.06
N THR A 209 -6.34 -1.34 -22.47
CA THR A 209 -7.55 -2.07 -22.91
C THR A 209 -8.55 -2.22 -21.75
N THR A 210 -8.05 -2.65 -20.59
CA THR A 210 -8.86 -2.80 -19.37
C THR A 210 -9.42 -1.45 -18.91
N ALA A 211 -8.60 -0.40 -18.91
CA ALA A 211 -9.00 0.93 -18.47
C ALA A 211 -10.15 1.51 -19.30
N ASN A 212 -10.00 1.45 -20.63
CA ASN A 212 -11.02 1.93 -21.57
C ASN A 212 -12.35 1.22 -21.38
N SER A 213 -12.29 -0.11 -21.16
CA SER A 213 -13.47 -0.94 -20.97
C SER A 213 -14.20 -0.56 -19.68
N THR A 214 -13.46 -0.34 -18.59
CA THR A 214 -14.04 0.07 -17.30
C THR A 214 -14.61 1.49 -17.38
N GLU A 215 -13.88 2.45 -17.95
CA GLU A 215 -14.35 3.83 -18.11
C GLU A 215 -15.63 3.89 -18.95
N ALA A 216 -15.66 3.24 -20.12
CA ALA A 216 -16.85 3.20 -20.96
C ALA A 216 -18.05 2.60 -20.24
N ALA A 217 -17.82 1.58 -19.42
CA ALA A 217 -18.89 0.91 -18.70
C ALA A 217 -19.44 1.76 -17.53
N VAL A 218 -18.58 2.45 -16.77
CA VAL A 218 -19.00 3.42 -15.75
C VAL A 218 -19.81 4.57 -16.36
N ARG A 219 -19.36 5.09 -17.51
CA ARG A 219 -20.11 6.13 -18.25
C ARG A 219 -21.49 5.63 -18.71
N SER A 220 -21.58 4.38 -19.16
CA SER A 220 -22.86 3.79 -19.60
C SER A 220 -23.88 3.62 -18.47
N ALA A 221 -23.42 3.59 -17.21
CA ALA A 221 -24.26 3.51 -16.02
C ALA A 221 -24.79 4.88 -15.54
N GLY A 222 -24.56 5.98 -16.29
CA GLY A 222 -25.08 7.30 -15.97
C GLY A 222 -24.19 8.15 -15.05
N ILE A 223 -22.96 7.71 -14.76
CA ILE A 223 -22.05 8.41 -13.84
C ILE A 223 -21.25 9.49 -14.58
N SER A 224 -21.41 10.74 -14.14
CA SER A 224 -20.74 11.91 -14.71
C SER A 224 -19.38 12.20 -14.09
N VAL A 225 -19.07 11.69 -12.91
CA VAL A 225 -17.78 11.91 -12.26
C VAL A 225 -16.65 11.10 -12.93
N PRO A 226 -15.41 11.61 -12.98
CA PRO A 226 -14.27 10.88 -13.52
C PRO A 226 -13.99 9.60 -12.73
N LEU A 227 -13.69 8.50 -13.44
CA LEU A 227 -13.22 7.28 -12.80
C LEU A 227 -11.78 7.44 -12.31
N MET A 228 -11.58 7.22 -11.03
CA MET A 228 -10.28 7.20 -10.38
C MET A 228 -9.74 5.77 -10.29
N ILE A 229 -8.42 5.64 -10.34
CA ILE A 229 -7.67 4.38 -10.30
C ILE A 229 -6.79 4.39 -9.06
N MET A 230 -6.92 3.36 -8.23
CA MET A 230 -6.08 3.15 -7.06
C MET A 230 -4.63 2.87 -7.48
N ARG A 231 -3.69 3.51 -6.79
CA ARG A 231 -2.25 3.30 -6.90
C ARG A 231 -1.73 2.41 -5.78
N GLY A 232 -0.59 1.77 -6.04
CA GLY A 232 0.15 0.94 -5.09
C GLY A 232 0.72 1.71 -3.89
N ASP A 233 0.80 3.03 -3.96
CA ASP A 233 1.29 3.90 -2.87
C ASP A 233 0.16 4.48 -1.99
N GLY A 234 -1.08 3.99 -2.15
CA GLY A 234 -2.23 4.42 -1.36
C GLY A 234 -2.97 5.64 -1.93
N GLY A 235 -2.47 6.23 -3.02
CA GLY A 235 -3.16 7.32 -3.72
C GLY A 235 -4.18 6.85 -4.75
N VAL A 236 -4.91 7.80 -5.32
CA VAL A 236 -5.65 7.62 -6.57
C VAL A 236 -5.13 8.54 -7.66
N MET A 237 -5.24 8.09 -8.90
CA MET A 237 -4.98 8.89 -10.11
C MET A 237 -6.14 8.75 -11.09
N ARG A 238 -6.26 9.70 -12.01
CA ARG A 238 -7.21 9.60 -13.11
C ARG A 238 -6.71 8.60 -14.17
N ILE A 239 -7.63 8.16 -15.02
CA ILE A 239 -7.32 7.22 -16.09
C ILE A 239 -6.28 7.75 -17.08
N ASP A 240 -6.28 9.06 -17.38
CA ASP A 240 -5.32 9.72 -18.26
C ASP A 240 -3.87 9.61 -17.76
N GLU A 241 -3.64 9.79 -16.46
CA GLU A 241 -2.32 9.56 -15.84
C GLU A 241 -1.93 8.09 -15.89
N MET A 242 -2.89 7.18 -15.66
CA MET A 242 -2.66 5.74 -15.75
C MET A 242 -2.23 5.30 -17.16
N ARG A 243 -2.67 5.98 -18.23
CA ARG A 243 -2.22 5.74 -19.60
C ARG A 243 -0.72 6.03 -19.82
N HIS A 244 -0.07 6.71 -18.89
CA HIS A 244 1.37 7.00 -18.94
C HIS A 244 2.13 6.15 -17.92
N LYS A 245 1.55 5.91 -16.74
CA LYS A 245 2.19 5.23 -15.61
C LYS A 245 1.37 4.06 -15.07
N PRO A 246 0.98 3.06 -15.90
CA PRO A 246 0.19 1.91 -15.41
C PRO A 246 0.90 1.12 -14.32
N ILE A 247 2.23 1.17 -14.26
CA ILE A 247 3.03 0.47 -13.24
C ILE A 247 2.72 0.93 -11.81
N LEU A 248 2.22 2.15 -11.63
CA LEU A 248 1.81 2.67 -10.32
C LEU A 248 0.58 1.97 -9.77
N THR A 249 -0.17 1.19 -10.58
CA THR A 249 -1.31 0.39 -10.11
C THR A 249 -0.91 -0.98 -9.55
N MET A 250 0.37 -1.34 -9.65
CA MET A 250 0.92 -2.55 -9.05
C MET A 250 0.72 -2.51 -7.53
N LEU A 251 0.25 -3.62 -6.94
CA LEU A 251 -0.08 -3.69 -5.51
C LEU A 251 -1.20 -2.72 -5.04
N SER A 252 -2.03 -2.21 -5.95
CA SER A 252 -3.13 -1.29 -5.59
C SER A 252 -4.19 -1.90 -4.65
N GLY A 253 -4.45 -3.21 -4.73
CA GLY A 253 -5.34 -3.92 -3.81
C GLY A 253 -4.83 -3.89 -2.36
N PRO A 254 -3.63 -4.42 -2.08
CA PRO A 254 -3.00 -4.29 -0.76
C PRO A 254 -2.88 -2.83 -0.29
N ALA A 255 -2.62 -1.90 -1.20
CA ALA A 255 -2.56 -0.48 -0.87
C ALA A 255 -3.91 0.09 -0.42
N ALA A 256 -4.99 -0.25 -1.13
CA ALA A 256 -6.34 0.14 -0.74
C ALA A 256 -6.70 -0.41 0.63
N SER A 257 -6.32 -1.65 0.87
CA SER A 257 -6.42 -2.34 2.13
C SER A 257 -5.75 -1.57 3.30
N VAL A 258 -4.49 -1.15 3.15
CA VAL A 258 -3.80 -0.31 4.16
C VAL A 258 -4.48 1.06 4.33
N VAL A 259 -4.90 1.70 3.24
CA VAL A 259 -5.61 2.99 3.29
C VAL A 259 -6.96 2.86 3.99
N GLY A 260 -7.67 1.75 3.76
CA GLY A 260 -8.91 1.42 4.45
C GLY A 260 -8.66 1.32 5.95
N ALA A 261 -7.66 0.57 6.39
CA ALA A 261 -7.28 0.52 7.80
C ALA A 261 -6.91 1.90 8.37
N LEU A 262 -6.13 2.69 7.63
CA LEU A 262 -5.74 4.04 8.05
C LEU A 262 -6.96 4.95 8.25
N MET A 263 -7.82 5.05 7.24
CA MET A 263 -8.91 6.03 7.21
C MET A 263 -10.14 5.58 8.00
N TYR A 264 -10.51 4.31 7.88
CA TYR A 264 -11.70 3.76 8.53
C TYR A 264 -11.46 3.45 10.01
N LEU A 265 -10.25 2.97 10.37
CA LEU A 265 -9.93 2.61 11.76
C LEU A 265 -9.10 3.64 12.49
N ARG A 266 -8.67 4.69 11.79
CA ARG A 266 -7.85 5.77 12.34
C ARG A 266 -6.58 5.25 13.00
N ALA A 267 -6.01 4.19 12.42
CA ALA A 267 -4.79 3.58 12.90
C ALA A 267 -3.62 4.56 12.72
N SER A 268 -2.90 4.90 13.80
CA SER A 268 -1.72 5.77 13.73
C SER A 268 -0.44 4.96 13.49
N ASN A 269 -0.13 4.04 14.41
CA ASN A 269 1.01 3.14 14.31
C ASN A 269 0.48 1.71 14.35
N GLY A 270 0.73 0.94 13.29
CA GLY A 270 0.19 -0.41 13.22
C GLY A 270 0.80 -1.24 12.10
N ILE A 271 0.78 -2.54 12.31
CA ILE A 271 1.09 -3.52 11.28
C ILE A 271 -0.22 -3.97 10.69
N TYR A 272 -0.43 -3.58 9.44
CA TYR A 272 -1.59 -4.00 8.67
C TYR A 272 -1.42 -5.45 8.24
N PHE A 273 -2.48 -6.24 8.40
CA PHE A 273 -2.44 -7.69 8.29
C PHE A 273 -3.67 -8.17 7.53
N GLU A 274 -3.58 -8.19 6.21
CA GLU A 274 -4.67 -8.65 5.35
C GLU A 274 -4.50 -10.13 5.03
N VAL A 275 -5.47 -10.95 5.44
CA VAL A 275 -5.48 -12.39 5.18
C VAL A 275 -6.58 -12.70 4.17
N GLY A 276 -6.15 -13.14 2.99
CA GLY A 276 -7.04 -13.68 1.96
C GLY A 276 -7.23 -15.19 2.07
N GLY A 277 -7.68 -15.80 0.97
CA GLY A 277 -7.71 -17.26 0.81
C GLY A 277 -6.36 -17.86 0.38
N THR A 278 -5.51 -17.08 -0.28
CA THR A 278 -4.28 -17.57 -0.92
C THR A 278 -3.01 -16.96 -0.33
N SER A 279 -3.02 -15.67 -0.05
CA SER A 279 -1.88 -14.94 0.51
C SER A 279 -2.28 -14.09 1.72
N THR A 280 -1.26 -13.70 2.50
CA THR A 280 -1.35 -12.65 3.51
C THR A 280 -0.48 -11.48 3.09
N ASN A 281 -1.04 -10.27 3.11
CA ASN A 281 -0.32 -9.03 2.84
C ASN A 281 -0.06 -8.33 4.17
N ILE A 282 1.20 -8.02 4.45
CA ILE A 282 1.61 -7.34 5.69
C ILE A 282 2.20 -5.98 5.33
N GLY A 283 1.54 -4.92 5.74
CA GLY A 283 1.97 -3.53 5.53
C GLY A 283 2.20 -2.81 6.85
N VAL A 284 2.67 -1.57 6.78
CA VAL A 284 2.92 -0.76 7.98
C VAL A 284 2.39 0.65 7.83
N ILE A 285 1.77 1.11 8.91
CA ILE A 285 1.30 2.47 9.11
C ILE A 285 2.15 3.05 10.24
N LYS A 286 2.76 4.22 9.98
CA LYS A 286 3.57 4.97 10.94
C LYS A 286 3.12 6.42 10.92
N ASP A 287 2.89 6.98 12.10
CA ASP A 287 2.53 8.39 12.30
C ASP A 287 1.37 8.83 11.40
N ALA A 288 0.29 8.03 11.38
CA ALA A 288 -0.90 8.26 10.57
C ALA A 288 -0.66 8.21 9.05
N ARG A 289 0.43 7.58 8.60
CA ARG A 289 0.81 7.51 7.19
C ARG A 289 1.17 6.10 6.79
N PRO A 290 0.76 5.66 5.59
CA PRO A 290 1.23 4.39 5.07
C PRO A 290 2.68 4.57 4.59
N THR A 291 3.56 3.64 4.92
CA THR A 291 4.97 3.75 4.53
C THR A 291 5.17 3.30 3.09
N VAL A 292 5.98 4.03 2.35
CA VAL A 292 6.29 3.75 0.94
C VAL A 292 7.74 3.28 0.81
N ASP A 293 8.00 2.38 -0.13
CA ASP A 293 9.35 1.99 -0.57
C ASP A 293 9.34 1.69 -2.08
N TYR A 294 10.52 1.52 -2.66
CA TYR A 294 10.67 1.09 -4.04
C TYR A 294 10.33 -0.37 -4.22
N SER A 295 9.50 -0.64 -5.22
CA SER A 295 9.14 -2.01 -5.58
C SER A 295 10.31 -2.78 -6.21
N VAL A 296 10.38 -4.07 -5.90
CA VAL A 296 11.31 -5.02 -6.52
C VAL A 296 10.51 -6.02 -7.35
N ILE A 297 10.81 -6.13 -8.64
CA ILE A 297 10.10 -7.01 -9.59
C ILE A 297 11.10 -8.00 -10.17
N GLY A 298 10.89 -9.30 -9.99
CA GLY A 298 11.82 -10.34 -10.48
C GLY A 298 13.26 -10.20 -9.96
N GLY A 299 13.43 -9.67 -8.73
CA GLY A 299 14.74 -9.34 -8.17
C GLY A 299 15.37 -8.06 -8.72
N HIS A 300 14.68 -7.33 -9.60
CA HIS A 300 15.12 -6.05 -10.12
C HIS A 300 14.56 -4.89 -9.29
N ARG A 301 15.46 -4.11 -8.68
CA ARG A 301 15.11 -2.81 -8.07
C ARG A 301 14.58 -1.85 -9.14
N THR A 302 13.52 -1.12 -8.80
CA THR A 302 12.87 -0.12 -9.67
C THR A 302 12.79 1.23 -8.96
N TYR A 303 12.33 2.26 -9.66
CA TYR A 303 11.93 3.54 -9.07
C TYR A 303 10.40 3.68 -8.94
N VAL A 304 9.69 2.56 -8.88
CA VAL A 304 8.24 2.55 -8.68
C VAL A 304 7.95 2.58 -7.19
N ASN A 305 7.42 3.70 -6.72
CA ASN A 305 6.93 3.85 -5.35
C ASN A 305 5.69 2.99 -5.15
N SER A 306 5.69 2.21 -4.07
CA SER A 306 4.57 1.41 -3.61
C SER A 306 4.57 1.38 -2.10
N LEU A 307 3.43 1.12 -1.47
CA LEU A 307 3.42 0.78 -0.06
C LEU A 307 4.37 -0.39 0.19
N ASP A 308 5.13 -0.31 1.28
CA ASP A 308 6.00 -1.39 1.69
C ASP A 308 5.17 -2.54 2.28
N VAL A 309 4.70 -3.39 1.38
CA VAL A 309 3.86 -4.54 1.69
C VAL A 309 4.64 -5.81 1.40
N ARG A 310 4.64 -6.72 2.36
CA ARG A 310 5.21 -8.04 2.27
C ARG A 310 4.10 -9.05 1.98
N VAL A 311 4.18 -9.72 0.84
CA VAL A 311 3.21 -10.73 0.43
C VAL A 311 3.73 -12.12 0.79
N LEU A 312 2.96 -12.87 1.58
CA LEU A 312 3.32 -14.22 2.02
C LEU A 312 2.33 -15.24 1.46
N GLY A 313 2.87 -16.37 0.99
CA GLY A 313 2.10 -17.54 0.55
C GLY A 313 1.50 -18.35 1.71
N VAL A 314 0.91 -17.68 2.70
CA VAL A 314 0.20 -18.30 3.82
C VAL A 314 -1.04 -17.47 4.12
N ALA A 315 -2.21 -18.11 4.24
CA ALA A 315 -3.51 -17.44 4.30
C ALA A 315 -4.57 -18.39 4.87
N GLY A 316 -5.85 -18.01 4.85
CA GLY A 316 -6.97 -18.85 5.35
C GLY A 316 -7.18 -20.17 4.58
N GLY A 317 -6.85 -20.18 3.29
CA GLY A 317 -6.96 -21.36 2.43
C GLY A 317 -5.68 -22.18 2.30
N SER A 318 -4.62 -21.85 3.05
CA SER A 318 -3.36 -22.60 2.96
C SER A 318 -3.55 -24.05 3.39
N MET A 319 -3.16 -24.96 2.50
CA MET A 319 -3.33 -26.40 2.70
C MET A 319 -2.27 -26.94 3.66
N VAL A 320 -2.66 -27.93 4.46
CA VAL A 320 -1.74 -28.63 5.37
C VAL A 320 -0.93 -29.66 4.60
N ARG A 321 0.38 -29.72 4.89
CA ARG A 321 1.29 -30.76 4.45
C ARG A 321 1.68 -31.63 5.65
N ALA A 322 1.66 -32.94 5.48
CA ALA A 322 2.02 -33.86 6.56
C ALA A 322 2.66 -35.14 6.04
N SER A 323 3.71 -35.59 6.73
CA SER A 323 4.26 -36.93 6.61
C SER A 323 3.60 -37.88 7.62
N THR A 324 3.96 -39.16 7.59
CA THR A 324 3.55 -40.10 8.63
C THR A 324 4.05 -39.61 9.99
N GLY A 325 3.13 -39.28 10.91
CA GLY A 325 3.44 -38.89 12.28
C GLY A 325 3.84 -37.42 12.52
N ALA A 326 3.87 -36.56 11.50
CA ALA A 326 4.12 -35.13 11.71
C ALA A 326 3.48 -34.23 10.64
N ILE A 327 3.00 -33.04 11.05
CA ILE A 327 2.72 -31.94 10.13
C ILE A 327 4.08 -31.42 9.65
N THR A 328 4.33 -31.43 8.34
CA THR A 328 5.61 -30.98 7.77
C THR A 328 5.60 -29.48 7.53
N ASP A 329 4.52 -28.94 6.97
CA ASP A 329 4.38 -27.53 6.62
C ASP A 329 2.91 -27.11 6.39
N VAL A 330 2.66 -25.81 6.22
CA VAL A 330 1.36 -25.24 5.85
C VAL A 330 1.54 -24.25 4.70
N GLY A 331 0.88 -24.49 3.58
CA GLY A 331 1.16 -23.78 2.32
C GLY A 331 2.48 -24.24 1.66
N PRO A 332 2.99 -23.51 0.65
CA PRO A 332 2.42 -22.28 0.09
C PRO A 332 1.18 -22.48 -0.77
N ARG A 333 0.85 -23.73 -1.14
CA ARG A 333 -0.34 -24.00 -1.93
C ARG A 333 -1.61 -23.70 -1.14
N SER A 334 -2.57 -23.06 -1.81
CA SER A 334 -3.91 -22.82 -1.26
C SER A 334 -4.93 -23.74 -1.90
N ALA A 335 -5.98 -24.05 -1.16
CA ALA A 335 -7.09 -24.89 -1.59
C ALA A 335 -7.79 -24.33 -2.85
N HIS A 336 -7.88 -22.99 -2.97
CA HIS A 336 -8.41 -22.34 -4.17
C HIS A 336 -7.56 -22.65 -5.42
N ILE A 337 -6.22 -22.55 -5.30
CA ILE A 337 -5.34 -22.90 -6.43
C ILE A 337 -5.34 -24.40 -6.70
N ALA A 338 -5.69 -25.24 -5.72
CA ALA A 338 -5.79 -26.68 -5.87
C ALA A 338 -7.16 -27.17 -6.37
N ASP A 339 -8.10 -26.26 -6.65
CA ASP A 339 -9.50 -26.57 -6.99
C ASP A 339 -10.21 -27.45 -5.93
N LEU A 340 -9.89 -27.25 -4.65
CA LEU A 340 -10.49 -27.99 -3.53
C LEU A 340 -11.32 -27.08 -2.60
N PRO A 341 -12.52 -27.51 -2.18
CA PRO A 341 -13.28 -26.85 -1.11
C PRO A 341 -12.60 -27.02 0.25
N TYR A 342 -12.94 -26.13 1.18
CA TYR A 342 -12.43 -26.19 2.54
C TYR A 342 -13.37 -27.09 3.35
N ALA A 343 -12.82 -28.02 4.13
CA ALA A 343 -13.65 -28.92 4.94
C ALA A 343 -14.55 -28.18 5.95
N ALA A 344 -14.14 -26.99 6.43
CA ALA A 344 -14.93 -26.17 7.34
C ALA A 344 -16.28 -25.71 6.77
N PHE A 345 -16.42 -25.61 5.45
CA PHE A 345 -17.66 -25.20 4.78
C PHE A 345 -18.44 -26.37 4.18
N THR A 346 -18.06 -27.61 4.53
CA THR A 346 -18.72 -28.83 4.09
C THR A 346 -19.78 -29.25 5.11
N ASP A 347 -20.86 -29.89 4.65
CA ASP A 347 -21.84 -30.53 5.54
C ASP A 347 -21.14 -31.56 6.46
N PRO A 348 -21.29 -31.47 7.79
CA PRO A 348 -20.69 -32.43 8.73
C PRO A 348 -21.00 -33.89 8.42
N ASP A 349 -22.18 -34.20 7.89
CA ASP A 349 -22.60 -35.58 7.67
C ASP A 349 -21.81 -36.26 6.55
N LEU A 350 -21.33 -35.49 5.56
CA LEU A 350 -20.47 -35.99 4.49
C LEU A 350 -19.06 -36.36 4.95
N LEU A 351 -18.64 -35.86 6.12
CA LEU A 351 -17.34 -36.16 6.72
C LEU A 351 -17.36 -37.44 7.57
N GLN A 352 -18.54 -38.03 7.82
CA GLN A 352 -18.63 -39.32 8.50
C GLN A 352 -18.05 -40.43 7.60
N GLY A 353 -17.05 -41.16 8.09
CA GLY A 353 -16.35 -42.18 7.31
C GLY A 353 -15.39 -41.61 6.24
N ALA A 354 -15.14 -40.31 6.25
CA ALA A 354 -14.16 -39.71 5.35
C ALA A 354 -12.73 -40.20 5.67
N THR A 355 -11.88 -40.21 4.65
CA THR A 355 -10.50 -40.71 4.76
C THR A 355 -9.50 -39.65 4.31
N LEU A 356 -8.37 -39.59 5.02
CA LEU A 356 -7.25 -38.71 4.66
C LEU A 356 -6.45 -39.36 3.53
N TYR A 357 -6.01 -38.56 2.56
CA TYR A 357 -5.04 -38.98 1.54
C TYR A 357 -4.02 -37.87 1.29
N ARG A 358 -2.89 -38.26 0.71
CA ARG A 358 -1.81 -37.36 0.31
C ARG A 358 -1.75 -37.27 -1.21
N PHE A 359 -1.46 -36.09 -1.74
CA PHE A 359 -1.38 -35.88 -3.17
C PHE A 359 -0.53 -34.66 -3.52
N GLN A 360 -0.19 -34.56 -4.81
CA GLN A 360 0.44 -33.39 -5.41
C GLN A 360 -0.64 -32.50 -6.05
N PRO A 361 -0.93 -31.29 -5.54
CA PRO A 361 -2.02 -30.46 -6.05
C PRO A 361 -1.80 -29.93 -7.46
N ARG A 362 -0.58 -29.46 -7.76
CA ARG A 362 -0.18 -28.98 -9.08
C ARG A 362 1.22 -29.52 -9.45
N PRO A 363 1.56 -29.59 -10.75
CA PRO A 363 2.91 -29.99 -11.15
C PRO A 363 3.99 -29.14 -10.46
N GLY A 364 4.97 -29.81 -9.85
CA GLY A 364 6.06 -29.17 -9.11
C GLY A 364 5.78 -28.96 -7.61
N ASP A 365 4.55 -29.14 -7.16
CA ASP A 365 4.27 -29.18 -5.71
C ASP A 365 4.85 -30.45 -5.07
N PRO A 366 5.20 -30.41 -3.78
CA PRO A 366 5.35 -31.61 -2.96
C PRO A 366 4.11 -32.54 -3.03
N ASP A 367 4.29 -33.83 -2.81
CA ASP A 367 3.24 -34.86 -2.83
C ASP A 367 2.65 -35.15 -1.43
N ASP A 368 3.04 -34.39 -0.42
CA ASP A 368 2.64 -34.53 0.98
C ASP A 368 1.49 -33.61 1.41
N TYR A 369 0.77 -32.99 0.46
CA TYR A 369 -0.43 -32.20 0.77
C TYR A 369 -1.62 -33.08 1.12
N LEU A 370 -2.41 -32.63 2.09
CA LEU A 370 -3.56 -33.37 2.58
C LEU A 370 -4.83 -33.09 1.78
N GLY A 371 -5.49 -34.16 1.36
CA GLY A 371 -6.88 -34.17 0.92
C GLY A 371 -7.73 -35.04 1.83
N VAL A 372 -9.03 -34.78 1.85
CA VAL A 372 -10.04 -35.55 2.57
C VAL A 372 -11.04 -36.05 1.55
N ARG A 373 -11.16 -37.37 1.40
CA ARG A 373 -12.16 -38.01 0.54
C ARG A 373 -13.42 -38.24 1.35
N LEU A 374 -14.50 -37.56 0.98
CA LEU A 374 -15.81 -37.65 1.60
C LEU A 374 -16.50 -38.97 1.28
N ALA A 375 -17.55 -39.30 2.04
CA ALA A 375 -18.30 -40.55 1.87
C ALA A 375 -18.97 -40.67 0.48
N ASN A 376 -19.33 -39.54 -0.13
CA ASN A 376 -19.93 -39.46 -1.47
C ASN A 376 -18.89 -39.49 -2.61
N GLY A 377 -17.59 -39.57 -2.28
CA GLY A 377 -16.49 -39.60 -3.25
C GLY A 377 -15.88 -38.24 -3.59
N ASP A 378 -16.52 -37.14 -3.20
CA ASP A 378 -15.99 -35.78 -3.39
C ASP A 378 -14.74 -35.55 -2.54
N CYS A 379 -13.91 -34.59 -2.95
CA CYS A 379 -12.68 -34.26 -2.25
C CYS A 379 -12.73 -32.84 -1.68
N VAL A 380 -12.31 -32.70 -0.43
CA VAL A 380 -12.08 -31.42 0.25
C VAL A 380 -10.69 -31.42 0.87
N THR A 381 -10.27 -30.33 1.50
CA THR A 381 -8.95 -30.27 2.17
C THR A 381 -9.01 -29.60 3.55
N ILE A 382 -8.00 -29.88 4.37
CA ILE A 382 -7.76 -29.22 5.65
C ILE A 382 -6.94 -27.95 5.38
N THR A 383 -7.47 -26.81 5.81
CA THR A 383 -6.81 -25.51 5.70
C THR A 383 -6.56 -24.88 7.06
N THR A 384 -5.85 -23.76 7.11
CA THR A 384 -5.72 -22.93 8.32
C THR A 384 -7.08 -22.45 8.83
N THR A 385 -8.04 -22.12 7.95
CA THR A 385 -9.43 -21.81 8.35
C THR A 385 -10.11 -23.02 9.01
N CYS A 386 -9.86 -24.25 8.55
CA CYS A 386 -10.32 -25.45 9.25
C CYS A 386 -9.69 -25.56 10.66
N ALA A 387 -8.38 -25.31 10.78
CA ALA A 387 -7.71 -25.32 12.08
C ALA A 387 -8.26 -24.25 13.04
N ALA A 388 -8.48 -23.02 12.58
CA ALA A 388 -9.05 -21.95 13.41
C ALA A 388 -10.47 -22.24 13.88
N ASN A 389 -11.32 -22.80 13.02
CA ASN A 389 -12.66 -23.27 13.40
C ASN A 389 -12.59 -24.43 14.42
N ALA A 390 -11.70 -25.40 14.19
CA ALA A 390 -11.55 -26.56 15.07
C ALA A 390 -11.02 -26.18 16.47
N ALA A 391 -10.13 -25.19 16.52
CA ALA A 391 -9.58 -24.62 17.76
C ALA A 391 -10.53 -23.64 18.47
N GLY A 392 -11.59 -23.17 17.81
CA GLY A 392 -12.53 -22.21 18.39
C GLY A 392 -11.97 -20.79 18.52
N VAL A 393 -11.01 -20.41 17.68
CA VAL A 393 -10.36 -19.08 17.70
C VAL A 393 -11.20 -18.01 16.98
N LEU A 394 -12.18 -18.42 16.16
CA LEU A 394 -13.05 -17.51 15.42
C LEU A 394 -14.17 -16.94 16.30
N SER A 395 -14.44 -15.64 16.15
CA SER A 395 -15.55 -14.97 16.80
C SER A 395 -16.82 -15.08 15.95
N PRO A 396 -18.02 -15.10 16.57
CA PRO A 396 -19.27 -15.03 15.82
C PRO A 396 -19.29 -13.81 14.90
N GLY A 397 -19.57 -14.02 13.61
CA GLY A 397 -19.58 -12.95 12.60
C GLY A 397 -18.30 -12.82 11.77
N ASP A 398 -17.20 -13.50 12.13
CA ASP A 398 -16.03 -13.56 11.26
C ASP A 398 -16.40 -14.22 9.93
N PHE A 399 -15.96 -13.63 8.82
CA PHE A 399 -16.19 -14.19 7.47
C PHE A 399 -15.65 -15.62 7.31
N SER A 400 -14.58 -15.98 8.02
CA SER A 400 -14.00 -17.34 8.01
C SER A 400 -14.75 -18.36 8.89
N THR A 401 -15.84 -17.97 9.55
CA THR A 401 -16.63 -18.87 10.41
C THR A 401 -17.34 -19.91 9.56
N GLY A 402 -16.96 -21.18 9.74
CA GLY A 402 -17.58 -22.33 9.12
C GLY A 402 -18.25 -23.24 10.14
N SER A 403 -18.58 -24.46 9.71
CA SER A 403 -19.05 -25.51 10.60
C SER A 403 -17.90 -26.02 11.47
N GLN A 404 -17.93 -25.69 12.76
CA GLN A 404 -16.98 -26.22 13.73
C GLN A 404 -17.03 -27.75 13.80
N LYS A 405 -18.20 -28.37 13.63
CA LYS A 405 -18.33 -29.84 13.57
C LYS A 405 -17.53 -30.42 12.39
N SER A 406 -17.67 -29.82 11.21
CA SER A 406 -16.97 -30.26 10.00
C SER A 406 -15.46 -30.05 10.13
N ALA A 407 -15.05 -28.88 10.63
CA ALA A 407 -13.65 -28.58 10.88
C ALA A 407 -13.01 -29.58 11.87
N ARG A 408 -13.69 -29.88 12.99
CA ARG A 408 -13.22 -30.85 13.98
C ARG A 408 -13.19 -32.28 13.42
N ALA A 409 -14.16 -32.69 12.61
CA ALA A 409 -14.14 -33.99 11.96
C ALA A 409 -12.94 -34.14 11.01
N ALA A 410 -12.70 -33.15 10.16
CA ALA A 410 -11.58 -33.18 9.21
C ALA A 410 -10.20 -33.09 9.90
N VAL A 411 -10.02 -32.15 10.83
CA VAL A 411 -8.78 -32.06 11.63
C VAL A 411 -8.59 -33.30 12.50
N GLY A 412 -9.68 -33.92 12.97
CA GLY A 412 -9.68 -35.15 13.74
C GLY A 412 -9.09 -36.34 13.00
N LEU A 413 -9.27 -36.45 11.68
CA LEU A 413 -8.63 -37.49 10.86
C LEU A 413 -7.10 -37.38 10.96
N LEU A 414 -6.57 -36.16 10.82
CA LEU A 414 -5.14 -35.91 10.96
C LEU A 414 -4.68 -36.12 12.41
N ALA A 415 -5.44 -35.64 13.39
CA ALA A 415 -5.12 -35.80 14.81
C ALA A 415 -4.98 -37.29 15.21
N ALA A 416 -5.89 -38.15 14.71
CA ALA A 416 -5.84 -39.58 14.92
C ALA A 416 -4.59 -40.22 14.31
N GLU A 417 -4.19 -39.81 13.09
CA GLU A 417 -2.95 -40.30 12.46
C GLU A 417 -1.69 -39.85 13.22
N LEU A 418 -1.71 -38.65 13.80
CA LEU A 418 -0.58 -38.09 14.55
C LEU A 418 -0.51 -38.54 16.03
N GLY A 419 -1.56 -39.17 16.55
CA GLY A 419 -1.67 -39.48 17.98
C GLY A 419 -1.81 -38.24 18.87
N LEU A 420 -2.42 -37.17 18.34
CA LEU A 420 -2.62 -35.89 19.03
C LEU A 420 -4.11 -35.63 19.28
N THR A 421 -4.43 -34.66 20.13
CA THR A 421 -5.81 -34.14 20.20
C THR A 421 -6.10 -33.24 18.99
N ILE A 422 -7.39 -32.98 18.74
CA ILE A 422 -7.84 -32.06 17.69
C ILE A 422 -7.28 -30.66 17.95
N GLU A 423 -7.30 -30.22 19.22
CA GLU A 423 -6.82 -28.90 19.65
C GLU A 423 -5.31 -28.76 19.45
N GLN A 424 -4.53 -29.78 19.82
CA GLN A 424 -3.09 -29.80 19.61
C GLN A 424 -2.74 -29.77 18.11
N THR A 425 -3.46 -30.54 17.30
CA THR A 425 -3.27 -30.59 15.84
C THR A 425 -3.62 -29.26 15.19
N ALA A 426 -4.77 -28.68 15.54
CA ALA A 426 -5.18 -27.36 15.07
C ALA A 426 -4.17 -26.28 15.45
N LYS A 427 -3.70 -26.28 16.70
CA LYS A 427 -2.66 -25.35 17.17
C LYS A 427 -1.37 -25.50 16.37
N GLN A 428 -0.90 -26.72 16.12
CA GLN A 428 0.32 -26.94 15.32
C GLN A 428 0.19 -26.43 13.87
N ILE A 429 -0.99 -26.55 13.26
CA ILE A 429 -1.26 -25.98 11.93
C ILE A 429 -1.12 -24.45 11.99
N LEU A 430 -1.77 -23.80 12.97
CA LEU A 430 -1.72 -22.35 13.12
C LEU A 430 -0.32 -21.84 13.49
N ASP A 431 0.38 -22.51 14.41
CA ASP A 431 1.75 -22.19 14.81
C ASP A 431 2.70 -22.18 13.59
N ARG A 432 2.59 -23.19 12.70
CA ARG A 432 3.41 -23.26 11.48
C ARG A 432 3.09 -22.16 10.49
N ALA A 433 1.81 -21.79 10.36
CA ALA A 433 1.40 -20.67 9.52
C ALA A 433 1.96 -19.35 10.07
N CYS A 434 1.80 -19.11 11.39
CA CYS A 434 2.28 -17.90 12.07
C CYS A 434 3.80 -17.79 12.12
N ALA A 435 4.54 -18.90 12.18
CA ALA A 435 6.00 -18.91 12.12
C ALA A 435 6.56 -18.30 10.82
N LYS A 436 5.78 -18.29 9.73
CA LYS A 436 6.14 -17.62 8.47
C LYS A 436 5.85 -16.12 8.49
N ILE A 437 4.97 -15.68 9.38
CA ILE A 437 4.45 -14.32 9.46
C ILE A 437 5.24 -13.48 10.47
N THR A 438 5.49 -14.01 11.66
CA THR A 438 6.17 -13.28 12.76
C THR A 438 7.49 -12.62 12.33
N PRO A 439 8.41 -13.29 11.59
CA PRO A 439 9.67 -12.66 11.19
C PRO A 439 9.48 -11.41 10.31
N VAL A 440 8.41 -11.39 9.51
CA VAL A 440 8.09 -10.27 8.62
C VAL A 440 7.52 -9.09 9.39
N VAL A 441 6.67 -9.38 10.38
CA VAL A 441 6.18 -8.36 11.34
C VAL A 441 7.36 -7.72 12.07
N ASP A 442 8.27 -8.55 12.60
CA ASP A 442 9.46 -8.06 13.31
C ASP A 442 10.42 -7.28 12.40
N GLU A 443 10.61 -7.70 11.14
CA GLU A 443 11.38 -6.96 10.12
C GLU A 443 10.80 -5.56 9.89
N LEU A 444 9.48 -5.45 9.69
CA LEU A 444 8.82 -4.16 9.44
C LEU A 444 8.87 -3.24 10.66
N ILE A 445 8.66 -3.77 11.87
CA ILE A 445 8.81 -3.02 13.12
C ILE A 445 10.23 -2.45 13.23
N ALA A 446 11.26 -3.26 12.96
CA ALA A 446 12.64 -2.82 13.01
C ALA A 446 12.98 -1.82 11.90
N LYS A 447 12.58 -2.10 10.64
CA LYS A 447 12.87 -1.24 9.48
C LYS A 447 12.33 0.18 9.66
N TYR A 448 11.11 0.32 10.16
CA TYR A 448 10.46 1.62 10.34
C TYR A 448 10.61 2.21 11.74
N LYS A 449 11.41 1.57 12.60
CA LYS A 449 11.67 1.98 13.99
C LYS A 449 10.37 2.21 14.76
N LEU A 450 9.42 1.27 14.62
CA LEU A 450 8.19 1.32 15.38
C LEU A 450 8.46 0.91 16.83
N GLU A 451 7.96 1.71 17.77
CA GLU A 451 8.01 1.35 19.19
C GLU A 451 7.09 0.14 19.44
N ARG A 452 7.65 -1.04 19.74
CA ARG A 452 6.89 -2.30 19.80
C ARG A 452 5.67 -2.25 20.73
N GLU A 453 5.79 -1.57 21.88
CA GLU A 453 4.70 -1.37 22.87
C GLU A 453 3.48 -0.64 22.29
N GLN A 454 3.64 0.04 21.16
CA GLN A 454 2.64 0.85 20.49
C GLN A 454 2.07 0.21 19.24
N VAL A 455 2.64 -0.92 18.80
CA VAL A 455 2.23 -1.58 17.57
C VAL A 455 0.96 -2.37 17.82
N VAL A 456 -0.07 -2.08 17.04
CA VAL A 456 -1.29 -2.88 16.97
C VAL A 456 -1.30 -3.66 15.64
N LEU A 457 -1.65 -4.94 15.70
CA LEU A 457 -1.96 -5.73 14.50
C LEU A 457 -3.39 -5.40 14.03
N VAL A 458 -3.51 -4.87 12.82
CA VAL A 458 -4.80 -4.48 12.25
C VAL A 458 -5.21 -5.51 11.21
N GLY A 459 -6.21 -6.33 11.54
CA GLY A 459 -6.68 -7.42 10.71
C GLY A 459 -7.61 -6.98 9.62
N ALA A 460 -7.44 -7.58 8.45
CA ALA A 460 -8.19 -7.27 7.26
C ALA A 460 -8.38 -8.49 6.36
N GLY A 461 -9.34 -8.40 5.45
CA GLY A 461 -9.72 -9.49 4.58
C GLY A 461 -10.55 -10.55 5.31
N GLY A 462 -11.21 -11.40 4.52
CA GLY A 462 -12.12 -12.42 5.06
C GLY A 462 -11.44 -13.49 5.92
N GLY A 463 -10.12 -13.67 5.80
CA GLY A 463 -9.33 -14.62 6.57
C GLY A 463 -8.74 -14.04 7.86
N ALA A 464 -8.95 -12.74 8.18
CA ALA A 464 -8.27 -12.06 9.29
C ALA A 464 -8.36 -12.85 10.59
N GLY A 465 -9.58 -13.29 10.95
CA GLY A 465 -9.85 -14.06 12.17
C GLY A 465 -9.07 -15.37 12.27
N THR A 466 -8.66 -15.95 11.13
CA THR A 466 -7.94 -17.23 11.09
C THR A 466 -6.50 -17.11 11.60
N LEU A 467 -5.74 -16.11 11.14
CA LEU A 467 -4.30 -16.01 11.42
C LEU A 467 -3.93 -14.85 12.35
N LEU A 468 -4.67 -13.74 12.33
CA LEU A 468 -4.30 -12.55 13.09
C LEU A 468 -4.38 -12.79 14.61
N ARG A 469 -5.48 -13.38 15.10
CA ARG A 469 -5.66 -13.62 16.55
C ARG A 469 -4.53 -14.48 17.10
N HIS A 470 -4.27 -15.60 16.43
CA HIS A 470 -3.19 -16.51 16.79
C HIS A 470 -1.82 -15.85 16.72
N THR A 471 -1.58 -14.99 15.72
CA THR A 471 -0.34 -14.21 15.60
C THR A 471 -0.20 -13.22 16.75
N GLY A 472 -1.25 -12.46 17.07
CA GLY A 472 -1.28 -11.52 18.18
C GLY A 472 -1.01 -12.19 19.53
N GLU A 473 -1.67 -13.30 19.81
CA GLU A 473 -1.44 -14.12 21.01
C GLU A 473 -0.01 -14.65 21.09
N THR A 474 0.54 -15.15 19.98
CA THR A 474 1.90 -15.72 19.93
C THR A 474 2.98 -14.64 20.10
N THR A 475 2.72 -13.43 19.56
CA THR A 475 3.68 -12.31 19.57
C THR A 475 3.53 -11.39 20.79
N GLY A 476 2.43 -11.52 21.53
CA GLY A 476 2.05 -10.60 22.60
C GLY A 476 1.61 -9.22 22.11
N LEU A 477 1.38 -9.04 20.80
CA LEU A 477 0.95 -7.76 20.24
C LEU A 477 -0.57 -7.60 20.36
N PRO A 478 -1.08 -6.42 20.76
CA PRO A 478 -2.49 -6.12 20.69
C PRO A 478 -2.96 -6.21 19.24
N TYR A 479 -4.21 -6.64 19.05
CA TYR A 479 -4.77 -6.82 17.72
C TYR A 479 -6.22 -6.37 17.66
N GLN A 480 -6.66 -5.97 16.47
CA GLN A 480 -8.05 -5.61 16.21
C GLN A 480 -8.48 -6.14 14.84
N ILE A 481 -9.72 -6.62 14.75
CA ILE A 481 -10.37 -6.95 13.49
C ILE A 481 -11.59 -6.04 13.43
N PRO A 482 -11.67 -5.14 12.45
CA PRO A 482 -12.77 -4.20 12.36
C PRO A 482 -14.04 -4.85 11.83
N ASP A 483 -15.17 -4.22 12.10
CA ASP A 483 -16.38 -4.49 11.34
C ASP A 483 -16.11 -4.26 9.85
N ASN A 484 -16.67 -5.11 9.00
CA ASN A 484 -16.48 -5.02 7.55
C ASN A 484 -15.04 -5.25 7.07
N ALA A 485 -14.20 -5.93 7.86
CA ALA A 485 -12.84 -6.32 7.47
C ALA A 485 -12.75 -7.02 6.10
N ASP A 486 -13.81 -7.72 5.69
CA ASP A 486 -13.88 -8.43 4.42
C ASP A 486 -14.01 -7.50 3.19
N VAL A 487 -14.44 -6.26 3.37
CA VAL A 487 -14.58 -5.22 2.32
C VAL A 487 -13.69 -4.00 2.56
N ILE A 488 -12.71 -4.11 3.47
CA ILE A 488 -11.85 -2.99 3.87
C ILE A 488 -11.06 -2.38 2.70
N SER A 489 -10.69 -3.18 1.70
CA SER A 489 -10.04 -2.71 0.48
C SER A 489 -10.97 -1.77 -0.29
N SER A 490 -12.22 -2.15 -0.51
CA SER A 490 -13.24 -1.29 -1.15
C SER A 490 -13.50 -0.01 -0.36
N ILE A 491 -13.50 -0.08 0.99
CA ILE A 491 -13.58 1.10 1.86
C ILE A 491 -12.38 2.01 1.62
N GLY A 492 -11.17 1.46 1.60
CA GLY A 492 -9.96 2.21 1.34
C GLY A 492 -9.94 2.85 -0.05
N VAL A 493 -10.42 2.14 -1.08
CA VAL A 493 -10.61 2.73 -2.42
C VAL A 493 -11.58 3.91 -2.36
N ALA A 494 -12.71 3.80 -1.65
CA ALA A 494 -13.69 4.87 -1.54
C ALA A 494 -13.16 6.10 -0.78
N LEU A 495 -12.30 5.87 0.23
CA LEU A 495 -11.71 6.92 1.07
C LEU A 495 -10.35 7.43 0.56
N ALA A 496 -9.83 6.86 -0.52
CA ALA A 496 -8.53 7.24 -1.05
C ALA A 496 -8.50 8.70 -1.55
N MET A 497 -7.33 9.31 -1.39
CA MET A 497 -7.05 10.69 -1.75
C MET A 497 -6.06 10.74 -2.92
N VAL A 498 -6.04 11.87 -3.63
CA VAL A 498 -4.97 12.15 -4.59
C VAL A 498 -3.66 12.19 -3.82
N ARG A 499 -2.64 11.51 -4.35
CA ARG A 499 -1.29 11.49 -3.78
C ARG A 499 -0.30 11.70 -4.91
N GLU A 500 0.45 12.78 -4.84
CA GLU A 500 1.55 13.06 -5.78
C GLU A 500 2.87 13.13 -5.04
N MET A 501 3.92 12.69 -5.72
CA MET A 501 5.25 12.60 -5.13
C MET A 501 6.29 13.13 -6.10
N VAL A 502 7.11 14.06 -5.62
CA VAL A 502 8.26 14.58 -6.35
C VAL A 502 9.52 14.23 -5.59
N GLN A 503 10.43 13.55 -6.28
CA GLN A 503 11.70 13.09 -5.72
C GLN A 503 12.85 13.66 -6.52
N ARG A 504 13.85 14.21 -5.83
CA ARG A 504 15.09 14.68 -6.46
C ARG A 504 16.29 14.34 -5.58
N THR A 505 17.41 14.02 -6.22
CA THR A 505 18.69 13.95 -5.52
C THR A 505 19.19 15.37 -5.29
N MET A 506 19.22 15.81 -4.03
CA MET A 506 19.64 17.13 -3.59
C MET A 506 20.67 16.98 -2.46
N PRO A 507 21.97 17.03 -2.78
CA PRO A 507 23.00 17.05 -1.74
C PRO A 507 22.91 18.34 -0.93
N ASN A 508 22.70 18.25 0.39
CA ASN A 508 22.52 19.40 1.29
C ASN A 508 21.44 20.40 0.80
N PRO A 509 20.15 20.01 0.82
CA PRO A 509 19.08 20.80 0.21
C PRO A 509 18.93 22.16 0.90
N THR A 510 18.86 23.23 0.10
CA THR A 510 18.58 24.58 0.58
C THR A 510 17.08 24.78 0.81
N ALA A 511 16.70 25.74 1.66
CA ALA A 511 15.29 26.10 1.88
C ALA A 511 14.59 26.49 0.56
N ALA A 512 15.28 27.20 -0.34
CA ALA A 512 14.74 27.61 -1.63
C ALA A 512 14.43 26.40 -2.55
N GLU A 513 15.32 25.41 -2.61
CA GLU A 513 15.09 24.19 -3.39
C GLU A 513 13.92 23.37 -2.84
N ILE A 514 13.79 23.30 -1.52
CA ILE A 514 12.67 22.61 -0.86
C ILE A 514 11.35 23.32 -1.14
N VAL A 515 11.32 24.65 -1.13
CA VAL A 515 10.12 25.43 -1.49
C VAL A 515 9.69 25.17 -2.93
N GLU A 516 10.63 25.13 -3.89
CA GLU A 516 10.30 24.82 -5.28
C GLU A 516 9.81 23.38 -5.46
N LEU A 517 10.41 22.43 -4.75
CA LEU A 517 9.96 21.03 -4.73
C LEU A 517 8.52 20.91 -4.20
N LYS A 518 8.20 21.62 -3.10
CA LYS A 518 6.86 21.67 -2.51
C LYS A 518 5.83 22.27 -3.47
N LYS A 519 6.17 23.38 -4.15
CA LYS A 519 5.29 23.99 -5.16
C LYS A 519 5.02 23.04 -6.32
N GLU A 520 6.03 22.31 -6.78
CA GLU A 520 5.86 21.32 -7.84
C GLU A 520 4.92 20.19 -7.40
N ALA A 521 5.13 19.62 -6.20
CA ALA A 521 4.28 18.56 -5.66
C ALA A 521 2.81 19.00 -5.51
N ALA A 522 2.58 20.20 -4.96
CA ALA A 522 1.24 20.79 -4.85
C ALA A 522 0.60 21.00 -6.24
N SER A 523 1.36 21.50 -7.21
CA SER A 523 0.87 21.70 -8.58
C SER A 523 0.48 20.38 -9.26
N LEU A 524 1.24 19.31 -9.04
CA LEU A 524 0.89 17.98 -9.54
C LEU A 524 -0.38 17.45 -8.88
N ALA A 525 -0.55 17.60 -7.57
CA ALA A 525 -1.78 17.20 -6.88
C ALA A 525 -3.01 17.95 -7.42
N LEU A 526 -2.91 19.26 -7.65
CA LEU A 526 -3.98 20.05 -8.30
C LEU A 526 -4.33 19.53 -9.69
N LYS A 527 -3.32 19.25 -10.52
CA LYS A 527 -3.52 18.68 -11.87
C LYS A 527 -4.17 17.29 -11.83
N ALA A 528 -3.82 16.48 -10.84
CA ALA A 528 -4.42 15.17 -10.59
C ALA A 528 -5.86 15.26 -10.05
N GLY A 529 -6.32 16.48 -9.69
CA GLY A 529 -7.71 16.77 -9.34
C GLY A 529 -7.94 17.07 -7.87
N ALA A 530 -6.89 17.25 -7.06
CA ALA A 530 -7.03 17.69 -5.68
C ALA A 530 -7.57 19.12 -5.60
N VAL A 531 -8.34 19.42 -4.55
CA VAL A 531 -8.75 20.78 -4.20
C VAL A 531 -7.65 21.46 -3.41
N GLU A 532 -7.30 22.69 -3.78
CA GLU A 532 -6.17 23.45 -3.23
C GLU A 532 -6.16 23.50 -1.70
N ASP A 533 -7.29 23.88 -1.09
CA ASP A 533 -7.42 24.00 0.37
C ASP A 533 -7.34 22.67 1.12
N THR A 534 -7.31 21.54 0.41
CA THR A 534 -7.21 20.19 1.00
C THR A 534 -5.82 19.59 0.87
N ILE A 535 -4.86 20.27 0.23
CA ILE A 535 -3.54 19.71 -0.02
C ILE A 535 -2.67 19.82 1.24
N GLU A 536 -2.27 18.66 1.75
CA GLU A 536 -1.25 18.51 2.79
C GLU A 536 0.09 18.12 2.13
N LEU A 537 1.19 18.74 2.57
CA LEU A 537 2.53 18.48 2.06
C LEU A 537 3.39 17.82 3.14
N PHE A 538 4.11 16.78 2.75
CA PHE A 538 5.06 16.06 3.60
C PHE A 538 6.43 16.06 2.94
N LEU A 539 7.47 16.21 3.74
CA LEU A 539 8.85 16.16 3.28
C LEU A 539 9.54 14.97 3.94
N GLU A 540 10.19 14.15 3.14
CA GLU A 540 11.04 13.05 3.60
C GLU A 540 12.44 13.25 3.02
N ILE A 541 13.47 13.18 3.87
CA ILE A 541 14.86 13.36 3.48
C ILE A 541 15.61 12.08 3.82
N ASP A 542 16.21 11.47 2.81
CA ASP A 542 17.10 10.31 2.95
C ASP A 542 18.55 10.77 2.78
N ASP A 543 19.27 10.84 3.90
CA ASP A 543 20.68 11.25 3.94
C ASP A 543 21.61 10.22 3.27
N GLN A 544 21.27 8.93 3.26
CA GLN A 544 22.12 7.93 2.62
C GLN A 544 22.11 8.08 1.09
N THR A 545 20.94 8.39 0.53
CA THR A 545 20.78 8.59 -0.92
C THR A 545 20.84 10.04 -1.35
N GLN A 546 20.93 10.98 -0.40
CA GLN A 546 20.82 12.43 -0.62
C GLN A 546 19.54 12.76 -1.43
N THR A 547 18.45 12.06 -1.15
CA THR A 547 17.18 12.22 -1.86
C THR A 547 16.20 12.99 -0.99
N VAL A 548 15.57 13.99 -1.58
CA VAL A 548 14.46 14.73 -0.97
C VAL A 548 13.18 14.36 -1.70
N THR A 549 12.21 13.89 -0.93
CA THR A 549 10.88 13.50 -1.41
C THR A 549 9.86 14.48 -0.83
N CYS A 550 9.09 15.15 -1.70
CA CYS A 550 7.89 15.87 -1.28
C CYS A 550 6.65 15.10 -1.71
N ILE A 551 5.75 14.83 -0.77
CA ILE A 551 4.49 14.11 -0.97
C ILE A 551 3.35 15.08 -0.75
N ALA A 552 2.53 15.29 -1.77
CA ALA A 552 1.30 16.07 -1.69
C ALA A 552 0.11 15.11 -1.62
N VAL A 553 -0.75 15.26 -0.61
CA VAL A 553 -1.98 14.48 -0.45
C VAL A 553 -3.17 15.42 -0.42
N GLY A 554 -4.23 15.15 -1.18
CA GLY A 554 -5.41 16.02 -1.21
C GLY A 554 -6.70 15.32 -1.63
N SER A 555 -7.84 15.89 -1.24
CA SER A 555 -9.17 15.40 -1.61
C SER A 555 -9.55 15.87 -3.00
N THR A 556 -10.25 15.04 -3.79
CA THR A 556 -10.79 15.42 -5.11
C THR A 556 -12.00 16.35 -5.04
N GLU A 557 -12.49 16.60 -3.83
CA GLU A 557 -13.72 17.31 -3.56
C GLU A 557 -13.48 18.38 -2.51
N VAL A 558 -14.24 19.48 -2.64
CA VAL A 558 -14.31 20.51 -1.61
C VAL A 558 -15.00 19.86 -0.41
N ARG A 559 -14.20 19.39 0.54
CA ARG A 559 -14.68 19.17 1.89
C ARG A 559 -14.96 20.55 2.43
N THR A 560 -16.24 20.94 2.50
CA THR A 560 -16.60 22.09 3.33
C THR A 560 -16.02 21.80 4.70
N THR A 561 -15.06 22.62 5.12
CA THR A 561 -14.36 22.53 6.40
C THR A 561 -15.36 22.53 7.57
N ASP A 562 -16.57 23.04 7.32
CA ASP A 562 -17.73 22.91 8.19
C ASP A 562 -18.35 21.51 8.13
N LEU A 563 -18.14 20.77 9.23
CA LEU A 563 -18.95 19.63 9.70
C LEU A 563 -18.57 18.23 9.19
N THR A 564 -17.27 17.91 9.25
CA THR A 564 -16.94 16.58 9.82
C THR A 564 -17.41 16.58 11.29
N ARG A 565 -17.90 15.46 11.83
CA ARG A 565 -18.13 15.35 13.28
C ARG A 565 -16.80 15.64 13.97
N GLN A 566 -16.64 16.85 14.49
CA GLN A 566 -15.49 17.21 15.29
C GLN A 566 -15.53 16.34 16.54
N ALA A 567 -14.42 15.67 16.81
CA ALA A 567 -14.27 14.94 18.04
C ALA A 567 -14.48 15.90 19.21
N THR A 568 -15.16 15.42 20.24
CA THR A 568 -15.17 16.15 21.50
C THR A 568 -13.79 16.05 22.16
N PHE A 569 -13.47 17.00 23.03
CA PHE A 569 -12.23 16.94 23.81
C PHE A 569 -12.10 15.62 24.58
N ASP A 570 -13.21 15.14 25.16
CA ASP A 570 -13.22 13.89 25.94
C ASP A 570 -12.97 12.66 25.06
N GLU A 571 -13.56 12.62 23.86
CA GLU A 571 -13.27 11.56 22.88
C GLU A 571 -11.80 11.54 22.48
N ALA A 572 -11.22 12.71 22.18
CA ALA A 572 -9.81 12.85 21.81
C ALA A 572 -8.87 12.46 22.97
N ARG A 573 -9.20 12.87 24.20
CA ARG A 573 -8.46 12.51 25.41
C ARG A 573 -8.55 11.01 25.71
N GLN A 574 -9.72 10.41 25.55
CA GLN A 574 -9.92 8.98 25.73
C GLN A 574 -9.12 8.16 24.70
N MET A 575 -9.10 8.59 23.44
CA MET A 575 -8.30 7.97 22.39
C MET A 575 -6.80 8.06 22.70
N ALA A 576 -6.31 9.23 23.12
CA ALA A 576 -4.92 9.39 23.54
C ALA A 576 -4.58 8.46 24.72
N ALA A 577 -5.46 8.36 25.71
CA ALA A 577 -5.26 7.48 26.87
C ALA A 577 -5.24 6.00 26.50
N GLN A 578 -6.17 5.55 25.66
CA GLN A 578 -6.19 4.17 25.15
C GLN A 578 -4.91 3.84 24.38
N SER A 579 -4.43 4.74 23.53
CA SER A 579 -3.16 4.59 22.79
C SER A 579 -1.91 4.55 23.69
N ILE A 580 -1.97 5.17 24.88
CA ILE A 580 -0.88 5.10 25.88
C ILE A 580 -1.05 3.85 26.78
N GLY A 581 -2.24 3.26 26.83
CA GLY A 581 -2.60 2.21 27.77
C GLY A 581 -2.82 2.74 29.19
N LEU A 582 -3.46 3.90 29.31
CA LEU A 582 -3.83 4.56 30.57
C LEU A 582 -5.33 4.92 30.57
N SER A 583 -5.85 5.34 31.71
CA SER A 583 -7.18 5.94 31.80
C SER A 583 -7.15 7.41 31.34
N ALA A 584 -8.29 7.93 30.86
CA ALA A 584 -8.39 9.34 30.44
C ALA A 584 -7.96 10.31 31.55
N ALA A 585 -8.22 9.98 32.81
CA ALA A 585 -7.86 10.82 33.97
C ALA A 585 -6.34 11.03 34.13
N GLU A 586 -5.53 10.08 33.68
CA GLU A 586 -4.06 10.11 33.79
C GLU A 586 -3.37 10.88 32.66
N VAL A 587 -4.14 11.26 31.63
CA VAL A 587 -3.66 12.01 30.47
C VAL A 587 -4.05 13.47 30.62
N SER A 588 -3.11 14.40 30.44
CA SER A 588 -3.32 15.84 30.51
C SER A 588 -3.10 16.51 29.16
N LEU A 589 -3.76 17.66 28.95
CA LEU A 589 -3.52 18.51 27.79
C LEU A 589 -2.25 19.36 28.03
N HIS A 590 -1.32 19.33 27.08
CA HIS A 590 -0.11 20.15 27.06
C HIS A 590 -0.24 21.39 26.17
N ALA A 591 -0.95 21.28 25.05
CA ALA A 591 -1.20 22.40 24.12
C ALA A 591 -2.48 22.19 23.30
N ASP A 592 -3.10 23.28 22.86
CA ASP A 592 -4.21 23.29 21.92
C ASP A 592 -3.97 24.39 20.87
N THR A 593 -3.91 24.02 19.58
CA THR A 593 -3.69 24.96 18.47
C THR A 593 -4.99 25.42 17.79
N GLY A 594 -6.16 25.03 18.30
CA GLY A 594 -7.43 25.14 17.59
C GLY A 594 -7.67 24.01 16.58
N HIS A 595 -6.61 23.38 16.07
CA HIS A 595 -6.67 22.27 15.10
C HIS A 595 -6.15 20.94 15.65
N TYR A 596 -5.28 21.00 16.65
CA TYR A 596 -4.72 19.84 17.32
C TYR A 596 -4.75 19.98 18.83
N TRP A 597 -4.99 18.86 19.51
CA TRP A 597 -4.72 18.71 20.94
C TRP A 597 -3.45 17.92 21.13
N VAL A 598 -2.57 18.42 21.99
CA VAL A 598 -1.35 17.72 22.40
C VAL A 598 -1.57 17.16 23.80
N PHE A 599 -1.71 15.85 23.89
CA PHE A 599 -1.89 15.15 25.16
C PHE A 599 -0.59 14.51 25.62
N GLY A 600 -0.32 14.55 26.93
CA GLY A 600 0.83 13.89 27.54
C GLY A 600 0.48 13.17 28.83
N ALA A 601 1.35 12.26 29.24
CA ALA A 601 1.26 11.57 30.53
C ALA A 601 2.65 11.24 31.07
N GLN A 602 2.70 10.64 32.25
CA GLN A 602 3.89 10.02 32.84
C GLN A 602 3.63 8.52 32.96
N LYS A 603 4.48 7.69 32.34
CA LYS A 603 4.35 6.23 32.37
C LYS A 603 5.73 5.61 32.43
N GLU A 604 6.00 4.85 33.50
CA GLU A 604 7.25 4.06 33.64
C GLU A 604 8.54 4.88 33.46
N GLY A 605 8.55 6.13 33.93
CA GLY A 605 9.71 7.04 33.80
C GLY A 605 9.87 7.68 32.41
N ARG A 606 8.95 7.39 31.48
CA ARG A 606 8.85 8.03 30.17
C ARG A 606 7.70 9.04 30.12
N ARG A 607 7.78 9.96 29.15
CA ARG A 607 6.77 11.00 28.88
C ARG A 607 6.06 10.74 27.55
N PRO A 608 5.09 9.81 27.50
CA PRO A 608 4.35 9.56 26.28
C PRO A 608 3.55 10.80 25.87
N LEU A 609 3.51 11.05 24.56
CA LEU A 609 2.84 12.20 23.97
C LEU A 609 2.04 11.79 22.73
N ARG A 610 0.86 12.38 22.57
CA ARG A 610 -0.05 12.18 21.44
C ARG A 610 -0.48 13.53 20.89
N VAL A 611 -0.35 13.72 19.58
CA VAL A 611 -1.02 14.84 18.89
C VAL A 611 -2.26 14.30 18.24
N VAL A 612 -3.43 14.82 18.59
CA VAL A 612 -4.73 14.39 18.09
C VAL A 612 -5.37 15.55 17.32
N ASP A 613 -5.81 15.31 16.09
CA ASP A 613 -6.54 16.32 15.32
C ASP A 613 -8.02 16.44 15.74
N ARG A 614 -8.71 17.45 15.22
CA ARG A 614 -10.16 17.64 15.49
C ARG A 614 -11.06 16.54 14.93
N GLN A 615 -10.54 15.62 14.14
CA GLN A 615 -11.27 14.47 13.61
C GLN A 615 -11.04 13.21 14.46
N ALA A 616 -10.38 13.33 15.62
CA ALA A 616 -9.94 12.20 16.45
C ALA A 616 -9.05 11.24 15.67
N PHE A 617 -7.99 11.79 15.07
CA PHE A 617 -6.89 11.04 14.48
C PHE A 617 -5.60 11.38 15.25
N ILE A 618 -4.88 10.37 15.76
CA ILE A 618 -3.55 10.57 16.36
C ILE A 618 -2.55 10.77 15.21
N LYS A 619 -2.02 11.99 15.05
CA LYS A 619 -1.06 12.38 14.01
C LYS A 619 0.39 12.18 14.40
N VAL A 620 0.70 12.25 15.71
CA VAL A 620 2.04 12.02 16.25
C VAL A 620 1.93 11.14 17.48
N GLN A 621 2.77 10.11 17.52
CA GLN A 621 2.75 9.11 18.59
C GLN A 621 4.18 8.81 19.06
N ARG A 622 4.55 9.25 20.27
CA ARG A 622 5.89 9.03 20.84
C ARG A 622 5.84 8.53 22.27
N SER A 623 6.69 7.58 22.64
CA SER A 623 6.78 7.07 24.03
C SER A 623 7.45 8.06 24.97
N ASN A 624 8.35 8.89 24.45
CA ASN A 624 9.18 9.77 25.27
C ASN A 624 9.46 11.09 24.54
N ALA A 625 8.60 12.08 24.75
CA ALA A 625 8.72 13.39 24.11
C ALA A 625 8.52 14.54 25.11
N SER A 626 9.03 15.70 24.74
CA SER A 626 8.72 16.99 25.36
C SER A 626 7.85 17.83 24.44
N CYS A 627 7.10 18.75 25.04
CA CYS A 627 6.28 19.74 24.35
C CYS A 627 6.64 21.12 24.90
N VAL A 628 6.98 22.06 24.03
CA VAL A 628 7.34 23.42 24.37
C VAL A 628 6.48 24.39 23.56
N LEU A 629 5.88 25.35 24.23
CA LEU A 629 5.17 26.47 23.62
C LEU A 629 6.13 27.64 23.47
N ALA A 630 6.16 28.29 22.30
CA ALA A 630 7.02 29.44 22.04
C ALA A 630 6.34 30.47 21.15
N ASP A 631 6.54 31.74 21.44
CA ASP A 631 6.16 32.83 20.53
C ASP A 631 7.10 32.86 19.32
N THR A 632 6.67 33.48 18.23
CA THR A 632 7.42 33.55 16.95
C THR A 632 8.86 34.02 17.12
N GLN A 633 9.11 34.99 18.01
CA GLN A 633 10.44 35.55 18.26
C GLN A 633 11.39 34.60 19.01
N ASP A 634 10.83 33.65 19.78
CA ASP A 634 11.58 32.72 20.64
C ASP A 634 11.61 31.28 20.09
N ALA A 635 10.93 31.02 18.98
CA ALA A 635 10.74 29.68 18.42
C ALA A 635 12.06 28.95 18.11
N ASP A 636 13.04 29.61 17.48
CA ASP A 636 14.37 29.01 17.20
C ASP A 636 15.11 28.64 18.50
N ALA A 637 15.12 29.55 19.48
CA ALA A 637 15.78 29.31 20.77
C ALA A 637 15.10 28.17 21.55
N ALA A 638 13.77 28.10 21.50
CA ALA A 638 12.98 27.03 22.11
C ALA A 638 13.26 25.68 21.44
N LEU A 639 13.30 25.63 20.10
CA LEU A 639 13.65 24.45 19.33
C LEU A 639 15.04 23.92 19.70
N ARG A 640 16.06 24.79 19.70
CA ARG A 640 17.45 24.40 20.02
C ARG A 640 17.58 23.84 21.43
N ARG A 641 16.86 24.43 22.40
CA ARG A 641 16.83 23.94 23.78
C ARG A 641 16.17 22.57 23.87
N ALA A 642 14.97 22.42 23.31
CA ALA A 642 14.21 21.17 23.31
C ALA A 642 14.99 20.03 22.63
N TRP A 643 15.65 20.34 21.51
CA TRP A 643 16.53 19.41 20.79
C TRP A 643 17.68 18.91 21.67
N SER A 644 18.41 19.83 22.32
CA SER A 644 19.53 19.47 23.19
C SER A 644 19.10 18.63 24.40
N GLU A 645 17.91 18.88 24.96
CA GLU A 645 17.39 18.13 26.11
C GLU A 645 16.91 16.71 25.73
N SER A 646 16.58 16.51 24.45
CA SER A 646 16.06 15.26 23.89
C SER A 646 17.12 14.42 23.19
N GLY A 647 18.27 15.00 22.85
CA GLY A 647 19.41 14.26 22.31
C GLY A 647 19.89 13.16 23.27
N ASN A 648 20.21 11.98 22.72
CA ASN A 648 20.71 10.86 23.51
C ASN A 648 21.98 10.28 22.88
N TYR A 649 22.89 9.78 23.70
CA TYR A 649 24.12 9.13 23.26
C TYR A 649 24.01 7.63 23.49
N SER A 650 24.07 6.83 22.42
CA SER A 650 24.11 5.37 22.50
C SER A 650 25.31 4.84 21.73
N MET A 651 26.17 4.03 22.38
CA MET A 651 27.30 3.33 21.75
C MET A 651 28.17 4.20 20.80
N GLN A 652 28.53 5.42 21.23
CA GLN A 652 29.34 6.39 20.47
C GLN A 652 28.69 7.01 19.22
N ILE A 653 27.39 6.77 19.00
CA ILE A 653 26.60 7.44 17.96
C ILE A 653 25.63 8.40 18.67
N ALA A 654 25.64 9.67 18.27
CA ALA A 654 24.63 10.64 18.70
C ALA A 654 23.32 10.29 17.99
N LEU A 655 22.30 9.88 18.76
CA LEU A 655 20.95 9.72 18.25
C LEU A 655 20.29 11.09 18.33
N GLN A 656 20.10 11.70 17.17
CA GLN A 656 19.36 12.95 17.07
C GLN A 656 17.88 12.70 17.42
N PRO A 657 17.24 13.64 18.13
CA PRO A 657 15.82 13.54 18.44
C PRO A 657 14.98 13.71 17.18
N ASP A 658 13.77 13.14 17.21
CA ASP A 658 12.72 13.51 16.26
C ASP A 658 12.15 14.89 16.65
N ALA A 659 11.80 15.72 15.69
CA ALA A 659 11.21 17.04 15.93
C ALA A 659 9.93 17.24 15.13
N PHE A 660 8.90 17.77 15.78
CA PHE A 660 7.64 18.15 15.15
C PHE A 660 7.30 19.58 15.56
N VAL A 661 6.77 20.37 14.62
CA VAL A 661 6.38 21.75 14.88
C VAL A 661 4.96 21.97 14.40
N LEU A 662 4.12 22.50 15.29
CA LEU A 662 2.75 22.87 14.99
C LEU A 662 2.57 24.38 15.11
N ARG A 663 1.81 24.96 14.19
CA ARG A 663 1.31 26.35 14.27
C ARG A 663 0.00 26.43 13.48
N GLY A 664 -1.09 26.79 14.17
CA GLY A 664 -2.44 26.75 13.61
C GLY A 664 -2.81 25.35 13.13
N ALA A 665 -3.18 25.26 11.84
CA ALA A 665 -3.53 24.01 11.16
C ALA A 665 -2.32 23.24 10.60
N LYS A 666 -1.12 23.83 10.60
CA LYS A 666 0.08 23.19 10.05
C LYS A 666 0.75 22.31 11.11
N LEU A 667 1.05 21.06 10.77
CA LEU A 667 1.87 20.13 11.53
C LEU A 667 3.01 19.64 10.61
N VAL A 668 4.25 19.99 10.95
CA VAL A 668 5.43 19.65 10.16
C VAL A 668 6.29 18.66 10.93
N ASP A 669 6.67 17.58 10.26
CA ASP A 669 7.57 16.54 10.76
C ASP A 669 8.98 16.79 10.22
N TYR A 670 9.92 17.03 11.13
CA TYR A 670 11.34 17.24 10.86
C TYR A 670 12.20 16.05 11.31
N SER A 671 11.58 14.92 11.61
CA SER A 671 12.27 13.69 12.02
C SER A 671 13.25 13.24 10.95
N GLY A 672 14.42 12.75 11.37
CA GLY A 672 15.49 12.30 10.48
C GLY A 672 16.45 13.39 10.00
N LEU A 673 16.18 14.67 10.29
CA LEU A 673 17.16 15.73 10.02
C LEU A 673 18.37 15.61 10.97
N PRO A 674 19.62 15.71 10.46
CA PRO A 674 20.81 15.46 11.26
C PRO A 674 21.20 16.64 12.15
N ASP A 675 20.73 17.85 11.86
CA ASP A 675 21.15 19.08 12.52
C ASP A 675 19.97 20.02 12.83
N VAL A 676 19.97 20.56 14.04
CA VAL A 676 18.92 21.47 14.52
C VAL A 676 18.87 22.80 13.75
N SER A 677 19.98 23.26 13.20
CA SER A 677 20.03 24.49 12.40
C SER A 677 19.29 24.29 11.08
N GLN A 678 19.37 23.10 10.48
CA GLN A 678 18.59 22.78 9.29
C GLN A 678 17.09 22.74 9.60
N VAL A 679 16.70 22.19 10.76
CA VAL A 679 15.30 22.23 11.24
C VAL A 679 14.84 23.68 11.42
N ALA A 680 15.68 24.53 12.04
CA ALA A 680 15.37 25.93 12.26
C ALA A 680 15.20 26.73 10.95
N ASP A 681 16.09 26.54 9.98
CA ASP A 681 16.03 27.21 8.68
C ASP A 681 14.75 26.82 7.91
N LEU A 682 14.39 25.54 7.95
CA LEU A 682 13.15 25.05 7.34
C LEU A 682 11.92 25.57 8.07
N MET A 683 11.94 25.56 9.41
CA MET A 683 10.87 26.14 10.23
C MET A 683 10.66 27.63 9.90
N ALA A 684 11.74 28.41 9.80
CA ALA A 684 11.65 29.82 9.43
C ALA A 684 11.05 30.01 8.02
N SER A 685 11.40 29.17 7.07
CA SER A 685 10.85 29.22 5.70
C SER A 685 9.39 28.78 5.63
N GLU A 686 8.99 27.76 6.40
CA GLU A 686 7.67 27.11 6.31
C GLU A 686 6.58 27.90 7.05
N PHE A 687 7.00 28.64 8.08
CA PHE A 687 6.16 29.47 8.92
C PHE A 687 6.48 30.97 8.75
N ALA A 688 6.95 31.36 7.55
CA ALA A 688 7.30 32.74 7.20
C ALA A 688 6.08 33.68 7.22
N ASP A 689 4.87 33.15 7.07
CA ASP A 689 3.64 33.92 7.12
C ASP A 689 3.46 34.55 8.52
N PRO A 690 3.21 35.88 8.61
CA PRO A 690 2.95 36.54 9.88
C PRO A 690 1.67 35.99 10.51
N SER A 691 1.77 35.49 11.73
CA SER A 691 0.67 34.97 12.53
C SER A 691 0.97 35.20 14.02
N ASP A 692 -0.06 35.50 14.80
CA ASP A 692 0.04 35.64 16.26
C ASP A 692 -0.09 34.29 16.98
N GLU A 693 -0.30 33.20 16.24
CA GLU A 693 -0.41 31.86 16.82
C GLU A 693 0.95 31.37 17.34
N PRO A 694 1.01 30.82 18.57
CA PRO A 694 2.23 30.30 19.15
C PRO A 694 2.65 29.00 18.44
N PHE A 695 3.96 28.75 18.45
CA PHE A 695 4.54 27.49 18.05
C PHE A 695 4.36 26.45 19.15
N VAL A 696 3.97 25.24 18.77
CA VAL A 696 4.08 24.04 19.61
C VAL A 696 5.20 23.18 19.06
N ILE A 697 6.30 23.10 19.79
CA ILE A 697 7.50 22.36 19.39
C ILE A 697 7.55 21.07 20.21
N LEU A 698 7.58 19.95 19.51
CA LEU A 698 7.70 18.62 20.10
C LEU A 698 9.06 18.06 19.74
N THR A 699 9.78 17.55 20.73
CA THR A 699 11.02 16.80 20.48
C THR A 699 10.95 15.46 21.18
N ALA A 700 11.20 14.37 20.45
CA ALA A 700 11.10 13.02 20.96
C ALA A 700 12.46 12.33 20.97
N ARG A 701 12.71 11.59 22.06
CA ARG A 701 13.93 10.82 22.22
C ARG A 701 13.86 9.57 21.36
N ASN A 702 14.86 9.37 20.52
CA ASN A 702 15.05 8.12 19.80
C ASN A 702 15.78 7.10 20.68
N GLU A 703 15.19 5.93 20.86
CA GLU A 703 15.77 4.77 21.55
C GLU A 703 16.04 3.68 20.49
N LEU A 704 17.21 3.04 20.54
CA LEU A 704 17.62 1.98 19.60
C LEU A 704 17.02 0.62 19.97
#